data_AF-A0A356F979-F1
#
_entry.id   AF-A0A356F979-F1
#
_cell.length_a   1.000
_cell.length_b   1.000
_cell.length_c   1.000
_cell.angle_alpha   90.00
_cell.angle_beta   90.00
_cell.angle_gamma   90.00
#
_symmetry.space_group_name_H-M   'P 1'
#
loop_
_entity.id
_entity.type
_entity.pdbx_description
1 polymer ?
#
loop_
_entity_poly.entity_id
_entity_poly.type
_entity_poly.pdbx_seq_one_letter_code
_entity_poly.pdbx_strand_id
1 'polypeptide(L)'
;MLIYSTGTRERGLEVTVHVKAAFYVTTLSPPADFTAKSVGVYRTGSSYNIRGNSLRRDGSLDVPGSIEIELGATSNLFKKGHRVRLEVSVGNRSRFDRKPNPGDLVQTETTPVTATQSIQHRPGRVARRGLPVIRAEKNIFYRNEREGSLSQFTRRHLALLGMLAALLPAAAFCQEKPRGLELEKIEGASPRNIIFVLADDHRYDAIGFLDHPFLKTPHLDSLASGGAYFPSAFVTTSLCSPSRASILTGLFMHHHNVVDNNDLAPPGTIFFPQFLQRAGYETAFVGKWHMGGGSDAPRPGFDHWVSFRGQGHYYPAKKWKTMLNINGKRVPQKGYITDELTDYALEWLEGRSLKKPFFLFLSHKAVHARFEPARRHAEQYADAKIPDPPTQADTPENYRGKPMWVKNQRNSWHGVDFPYHSDLDVKEYYRNYCRTLSAVDDSVGRLLGWLREKKLEQKALLLYMGDNGFLFGEHGLIDKRNAYEESMRIPMLAHCPELFPGGTVVKGVVANIDIAATFLAAAGLKTPSYMDGTSFLDLASGKQPLSQWRQYLLYEYYWEWNFPHTPTVFALRGNRFKLIVYHGIWDTDELYDLSADPLEQDNLIHVREHAATAAKMRKALYDRLEKSGGMSVPFGFKRSAGANLRRRAGSKAAPFPSGVLREKNGKN
;
A
#
# COMPACT_ATOMS: atom_id res chain seq x y z
N MET A 1 -4.92 -25.82 -24.59
CA MET A 1 -6.34 -25.89 -24.98
C MET A 1 -6.90 -24.48 -24.86
N LEU A 2 -7.17 -23.85 -26.00
CA LEU A 2 -7.60 -22.46 -26.08
C LEU A 2 -9.12 -22.43 -25.95
N ILE A 3 -9.63 -21.87 -24.86
CA ILE A 3 -11.08 -21.70 -24.66
C ILE A 3 -11.43 -20.28 -25.14
N TYR A 4 -12.50 -20.08 -25.90
CA TYR A 4 -12.93 -18.73 -26.31
C TYR A 4 -14.45 -18.60 -26.28
N SER A 5 -14.95 -17.38 -26.04
CA SER A 5 -16.38 -17.03 -26.05
C SER A 5 -16.63 -15.99 -27.13
N THR A 6 -17.60 -16.23 -28.01
CA THR A 6 -18.14 -15.20 -28.91
C THR A 6 -19.48 -14.73 -28.34
N GLY A 7 -19.61 -13.43 -28.09
CA GLY A 7 -20.91 -12.83 -27.81
C GLY A 7 -21.82 -13.00 -29.02
N THR A 8 -23.04 -13.52 -28.81
CA THR A 8 -24.07 -13.55 -29.85
C THR A 8 -24.70 -12.17 -29.97
N ARG A 9 -24.70 -11.57 -31.18
CA ARG A 9 -25.71 -10.55 -31.53
C ARG A 9 -26.21 -10.65 -32.97
N GLU A 10 -27.50 -10.32 -33.03
CA GLU A 10 -28.51 -10.17 -34.08
C GLU A 10 -28.08 -10.19 -35.55
N ARG A 11 -28.90 -10.91 -36.35
CA ARG A 11 -28.85 -10.95 -37.82
C ARG A 11 -28.99 -9.53 -38.36
N GLY A 12 -28.06 -9.11 -39.24
CA GLY A 12 -28.27 -7.96 -40.12
C GLY A 12 -27.13 -6.97 -40.29
N LEU A 13 -26.01 -7.10 -39.56
CA LEU A 13 -24.85 -6.21 -39.71
C LEU A 13 -23.58 -7.03 -39.96
N GLU A 14 -22.95 -6.88 -41.13
CA GLU A 14 -21.57 -7.30 -41.35
C GLU A 14 -20.66 -6.51 -40.42
N VAL A 15 -20.27 -7.12 -39.30
CA VAL A 15 -19.21 -6.59 -38.43
C VAL A 15 -17.94 -7.40 -38.69
N THR A 16 -16.96 -6.77 -39.33
CA THR A 16 -15.60 -7.31 -39.43
C THR A 16 -14.95 -7.30 -38.04
N VAL A 17 -15.00 -8.42 -37.31
CA VAL A 17 -14.32 -8.52 -36.00
C VAL A 17 -12.84 -8.84 -36.22
N HIS A 18 -11.97 -7.86 -35.97
CA HIS A 18 -10.52 -8.07 -35.94
C HIS A 18 -10.10 -8.82 -34.67
N VAL A 19 -9.96 -10.13 -34.75
CA VAL A 19 -9.37 -10.91 -33.66
C VAL A 19 -7.85 -10.71 -33.65
N LYS A 20 -7.37 -9.74 -32.86
CA LYS A 20 -5.95 -9.66 -32.50
C LYS A 20 -5.68 -10.65 -31.37
N ALA A 21 -5.02 -11.75 -31.68
CA ALA A 21 -4.48 -12.68 -30.68
C ALA A 21 -3.10 -12.19 -30.25
N ALA A 22 -2.94 -11.81 -28.98
CA ALA A 22 -1.63 -11.55 -28.40
C ALA A 22 -1.12 -12.83 -27.72
N PHE A 23 0.05 -13.31 -28.13
CA PHE A 23 0.72 -14.46 -27.52
C PHE A 23 1.74 -13.96 -26.49
N TYR A 24 1.52 -14.24 -25.23
CA TYR A 24 2.50 -14.00 -24.18
C TYR A 24 3.23 -15.29 -23.91
N VAL A 25 4.55 -15.23 -23.99
CA VAL A 25 5.39 -16.40 -23.85
C VAL A 25 6.34 -16.20 -22.68
N THR A 26 6.17 -16.96 -21.61
CA THR A 26 7.02 -16.87 -20.41
C THR A 26 7.83 -18.15 -20.23
N THR A 27 9.13 -18.00 -19.91
CA THR A 27 10.00 -19.12 -19.55
C THR A 27 10.06 -19.27 -18.04
N LEU A 28 10.04 -20.49 -17.55
CA LEU A 28 10.14 -20.81 -16.11
C LEU A 28 11.60 -20.96 -15.63
N SER A 29 12.57 -20.39 -16.35
CA SER A 29 14.02 -20.55 -16.14
C SER A 29 14.77 -19.28 -16.62
N PRO A 30 16.02 -18.99 -16.15
CA PRO A 30 16.70 -17.69 -16.27
C PRO A 30 16.85 -17.20 -17.73
N PRO A 31 17.10 -15.89 -17.96
CA PRO A 31 16.75 -15.19 -19.19
C PRO A 31 17.31 -15.89 -20.42
N ALA A 32 16.40 -16.41 -21.25
CA ALA A 32 16.73 -16.99 -22.53
C ALA A 32 15.86 -16.30 -23.58
N ASP A 33 16.50 -15.69 -24.58
CA ASP A 33 15.81 -15.04 -25.69
C ASP A 33 15.36 -16.09 -26.72
N PHE A 34 14.12 -15.98 -27.16
CA PHE A 34 13.51 -16.79 -28.20
C PHE A 34 12.51 -15.96 -29.01
N THR A 35 12.18 -16.43 -30.22
CA THR A 35 11.08 -15.90 -31.03
C THR A 35 9.92 -16.89 -31.05
N ALA A 36 8.69 -16.37 -31.02
CA ALA A 36 7.48 -17.13 -31.21
C ALA A 36 6.69 -16.53 -32.37
N LYS A 37 6.37 -17.36 -33.38
CA LYS A 37 5.63 -16.94 -34.56
C LYS A 37 4.48 -17.91 -34.82
N SER A 38 3.29 -17.37 -35.07
CA SER A 38 2.20 -18.18 -35.61
C SER A 38 2.53 -18.54 -37.06
N VAL A 39 2.55 -19.84 -37.38
CA VAL A 39 2.94 -20.35 -38.70
C VAL A 39 1.81 -21.06 -39.44
N GLY A 40 0.74 -21.44 -38.73
CA GLY A 40 -0.43 -22.05 -39.35
C GLY A 40 -1.69 -21.95 -38.50
N VAL A 41 -2.84 -21.91 -39.16
CA VAL A 41 -4.16 -22.11 -38.54
C VAL A 41 -4.82 -23.23 -39.33
N TYR A 42 -5.10 -24.36 -38.68
CA TYR A 42 -5.65 -25.53 -39.33
C TYR A 42 -7.12 -25.71 -38.93
N ARG A 43 -8.00 -25.75 -39.93
CA ARG A 43 -9.40 -26.18 -39.80
C ARG A 43 -9.57 -27.56 -40.43
N THR A 44 -10.57 -28.28 -39.97
CA THR A 44 -11.41 -29.12 -40.83
C THR A 44 -12.22 -28.19 -41.76
N GLY A 45 -11.67 -27.82 -42.93
CA GLY A 45 -12.34 -27.00 -43.97
C GLY A 45 -12.04 -25.47 -43.98
N SER A 46 -11.52 -24.94 -45.09
CA SER A 46 -11.06 -23.56 -45.47
C SER A 46 -11.73 -22.33 -44.81
N SER A 47 -11.15 -21.12 -44.58
CA SER A 47 -9.85 -20.46 -44.83
C SER A 47 -9.64 -19.34 -43.76
N TYR A 48 -8.44 -19.21 -43.17
CA TYR A 48 -7.99 -18.02 -42.43
C TYR A 48 -6.63 -17.62 -43.00
N ASN A 49 -6.42 -16.33 -43.30
CA ASN A 49 -5.13 -15.84 -43.79
C ASN A 49 -4.31 -15.22 -42.66
N ILE A 50 -3.05 -15.66 -42.51
CA ILE A 50 -2.06 -15.04 -41.62
C ILE A 50 -1.32 -13.96 -42.41
N ARG A 51 -1.47 -12.68 -42.01
CA ARG A 51 -0.59 -11.59 -42.47
C ARG A 51 -0.07 -10.83 -41.25
N GLY A 52 1.26 -10.76 -41.10
CA GLY A 52 1.93 -9.92 -40.09
C GLY A 52 1.46 -10.17 -38.64
N ASN A 53 1.64 -11.40 -38.13
CA ASN A 53 1.25 -11.81 -36.77
C ASN A 53 -0.25 -11.63 -36.42
N SER A 54 -1.12 -11.35 -37.40
CA SER A 54 -2.55 -11.12 -37.19
C SER A 54 -3.39 -12.16 -37.95
N LEU A 55 -4.40 -12.73 -37.29
CA LEU A 55 -5.42 -13.56 -37.92
C LEU A 55 -6.51 -12.67 -38.54
N ARG A 56 -6.84 -12.89 -39.82
CA ARG A 56 -8.01 -12.25 -40.45
C ARG A 56 -9.04 -13.31 -40.85
N ARG A 57 -10.31 -13.06 -40.52
CA ARG A 57 -11.45 -13.94 -40.83
C ARG A 57 -11.83 -13.76 -42.29
N ASP A 58 -11.97 -14.86 -43.01
CA ASP A 58 -12.49 -14.91 -44.38
C ASP A 58 -13.85 -15.62 -44.37
N GLY A 59 -14.91 -14.82 -44.50
CA GLY A 59 -16.28 -15.19 -44.93
C GLY A 59 -17.08 -16.28 -44.21
N SER A 60 -16.50 -17.14 -43.38
CA SER A 60 -17.13 -18.37 -42.88
C SER A 60 -17.40 -18.36 -41.36
N LEU A 61 -18.43 -19.09 -40.94
CA LEU A 61 -18.97 -19.13 -39.57
C LEU A 61 -18.29 -20.11 -38.60
N ASP A 62 -17.34 -20.93 -39.07
CA ASP A 62 -16.77 -21.98 -38.24
C ASP A 62 -15.56 -21.54 -37.39
N VAL A 63 -15.22 -22.36 -36.40
CA VAL A 63 -14.15 -22.14 -35.43
C VAL A 63 -12.85 -22.75 -35.96
N PRO A 64 -11.67 -22.13 -35.81
CA PRO A 64 -10.42 -22.82 -36.10
C PRO A 64 -10.21 -24.00 -35.15
N GLY A 65 -9.91 -25.19 -35.66
CA GLY A 65 -9.73 -26.40 -34.84
C GLY A 65 -8.38 -26.43 -34.12
N SER A 66 -7.33 -25.87 -34.74
CA SER A 66 -6.03 -25.68 -34.09
C SER A 66 -5.22 -24.51 -34.64
N ILE A 67 -4.29 -24.00 -33.82
CA ILE A 67 -3.29 -22.99 -34.21
C ILE A 67 -1.90 -23.61 -34.04
N GLU A 68 -1.06 -23.53 -35.06
CA GLU A 68 0.33 -23.99 -35.02
C GLU A 68 1.29 -22.83 -34.77
N ILE A 69 2.11 -23.00 -33.75
CA ILE A 69 3.11 -22.03 -33.34
C ILE A 69 4.50 -22.60 -33.56
N GLU A 70 5.35 -21.77 -34.12
CA GLU A 70 6.77 -22.03 -34.32
C GLU A 70 7.58 -21.28 -33.27
N LEU A 71 8.42 -22.03 -32.55
CA LEU A 71 9.34 -21.49 -31.55
C LEU A 71 10.78 -21.63 -32.08
N GLY A 72 11.48 -20.50 -32.17
CA GLY A 72 12.88 -20.43 -32.57
C GLY A 72 13.75 -19.89 -31.42
N ALA A 73 14.89 -20.52 -31.15
CA ALA A 73 15.88 -19.97 -30.22
C ALA A 73 16.60 -18.78 -30.88
N THR A 74 16.68 -17.64 -30.20
CA THR A 74 17.55 -16.52 -30.63
C THR A 74 18.81 -16.39 -29.78
N SER A 75 18.93 -17.23 -28.74
CA SER A 75 20.12 -17.32 -27.89
C SER A 75 20.57 -18.77 -27.67
N ASN A 76 21.88 -18.97 -27.51
CA ASN A 76 22.47 -20.28 -27.17
C ASN A 76 22.12 -20.75 -25.75
N LEU A 77 21.42 -19.91 -24.97
CA LEU A 77 20.94 -20.22 -23.62
C LEU A 77 19.63 -21.02 -23.62
N PHE A 78 18.97 -21.15 -24.78
CA PHE A 78 17.73 -21.94 -24.91
C PHE A 78 18.02 -23.45 -25.04
N LYS A 79 18.11 -24.14 -23.89
CA LYS A 79 18.53 -25.55 -23.81
C LYS A 79 17.37 -26.55 -23.83
N LYS A 80 17.69 -27.83 -24.03
CA LYS A 80 16.75 -28.96 -23.95
C LYS A 80 16.08 -28.98 -22.57
N GLY A 81 14.76 -28.87 -22.52
CA GLY A 81 13.99 -28.94 -21.25
C GLY A 81 13.38 -27.62 -20.75
N HIS A 82 13.61 -26.49 -21.41
CA HIS A 82 12.92 -25.23 -21.07
C HIS A 82 11.40 -25.40 -21.22
N ARG A 83 10.65 -25.07 -20.16
CA ARG A 83 9.19 -24.99 -20.22
C ARG A 83 8.78 -23.59 -20.62
N VAL A 84 8.04 -23.53 -21.72
CA VAL A 84 7.48 -22.31 -22.28
C VAL A 84 5.99 -22.27 -21.96
N ARG A 85 5.52 -21.24 -21.26
CA ARG A 85 4.08 -20.97 -21.05
C ARG A 85 3.59 -20.04 -22.15
N LEU A 86 2.58 -20.48 -22.90
CA LEU A 86 1.91 -19.70 -23.94
C LEU A 86 0.55 -19.23 -23.44
N GLU A 87 0.34 -17.92 -23.28
CA GLU A 87 -0.96 -17.33 -22.99
C GLU A 87 -1.49 -16.62 -24.23
N VAL A 88 -2.75 -16.83 -24.58
CA VAL A 88 -3.37 -16.23 -25.77
C VAL A 88 -4.57 -15.42 -25.33
N SER A 89 -4.46 -14.10 -25.45
CA SER A 89 -5.57 -13.19 -25.13
C SER A 89 -6.32 -12.83 -26.42
N VAL A 90 -7.65 -12.99 -26.39
CA VAL A 90 -8.55 -12.65 -27.49
C VAL A 90 -9.35 -11.41 -27.07
N GLY A 91 -9.13 -10.27 -27.74
CA GLY A 91 -9.88 -9.04 -27.46
C GLY A 91 -9.63 -7.96 -28.50
N ASN A 92 -10.61 -7.09 -28.74
CA ASN A 92 -10.55 -6.04 -29.77
C ASN A 92 -9.65 -4.84 -29.43
N ARG A 93 -8.87 -4.86 -28.34
CA ARG A 93 -7.93 -3.78 -28.00
C ARG A 93 -6.51 -4.30 -27.77
N SER A 94 -5.56 -3.64 -28.44
CA SER A 94 -4.16 -3.61 -28.03
C SER A 94 -4.07 -2.83 -26.71
N ARG A 95 -3.31 -3.32 -25.72
CA ARG A 95 -2.98 -2.57 -24.48
C ARG A 95 -1.90 -1.50 -24.70
N PHE A 96 -1.51 -1.22 -25.94
CA PHE A 96 -0.61 -0.14 -26.31
C PHE A 96 -1.20 0.62 -27.51
N ASP A 97 -2.05 1.59 -27.23
CA ASP A 97 -2.31 2.67 -28.18
C ASP A 97 -1.86 3.99 -27.55
N ARG A 98 -0.92 4.66 -28.21
CA ARG A 98 -0.22 5.86 -27.69
C ARG A 98 -1.02 7.16 -27.91
N LYS A 99 -2.23 7.12 -28.47
CA LYS A 99 -3.16 8.26 -28.55
C LYS A 99 -4.62 7.77 -28.58
N PRO A 100 -5.50 8.15 -27.62
CA PRO A 100 -6.91 7.80 -27.71
C PRO A 100 -7.60 8.74 -28.71
N ASN A 101 -8.11 8.20 -29.81
CA ASN A 101 -9.05 8.91 -30.66
C ASN A 101 -10.39 9.08 -29.90
N PRO A 102 -11.03 10.26 -29.90
CA PRO A 102 -12.30 10.49 -29.23
C PRO A 102 -13.43 10.04 -30.16
N GLY A 103 -13.82 8.78 -30.05
CA GLY A 103 -15.00 8.22 -30.70
C GLY A 103 -15.62 7.18 -29.78
N ASP A 104 -16.95 7.14 -29.76
CA ASP A 104 -17.75 6.43 -28.76
C ASP A 104 -17.29 4.98 -28.47
N LEU A 105 -17.30 4.64 -27.18
CA LEU A 105 -16.97 3.32 -26.66
C LEU A 105 -18.06 2.32 -27.04
N VAL A 106 -17.84 1.54 -28.11
CA VAL A 106 -18.57 0.27 -28.28
C VAL A 106 -18.00 -0.74 -27.27
N GLN A 107 -18.76 -1.05 -26.22
CA GLN A 107 -18.44 -2.16 -25.30
C GLN A 107 -18.54 -3.48 -26.07
N THR A 108 -17.43 -4.22 -26.17
CA THR A 108 -17.46 -5.64 -26.56
C THR A 108 -17.07 -6.49 -25.35
N GLU A 109 -18.05 -7.20 -24.80
CA GLU A 109 -17.90 -8.21 -23.75
C GLU A 109 -17.12 -9.43 -24.28
N THR A 110 -15.81 -9.48 -24.09
CA THR A 110 -15.08 -10.74 -24.16
C THR A 110 -14.12 -10.84 -22.98
N THR A 111 -14.45 -11.71 -22.02
CA THR A 111 -13.56 -12.09 -20.93
C THR A 111 -12.29 -12.72 -21.52
N PRO A 112 -11.07 -12.25 -21.16
CA PRO A 112 -9.85 -12.87 -21.63
C PRO A 112 -9.77 -14.30 -21.09
N VAL A 113 -9.56 -15.26 -21.99
CA VAL A 113 -9.47 -16.67 -21.62
C VAL A 113 -8.01 -17.10 -21.67
N THR A 114 -7.51 -17.61 -20.55
CA THR A 114 -6.11 -18.02 -20.43
C THR A 114 -5.99 -19.53 -20.58
N ALA A 115 -5.13 -19.97 -21.48
CA ALA A 115 -4.72 -21.36 -21.60
C ALA A 115 -3.24 -21.47 -21.27
N THR A 116 -2.81 -22.51 -20.57
CA THR A 116 -1.38 -22.79 -20.32
C THR A 116 -1.03 -24.15 -20.92
N GLN A 117 0.06 -24.22 -21.68
CA GLN A 117 0.69 -25.48 -22.06
C GLN A 117 2.20 -25.36 -21.91
N SER A 118 2.85 -26.42 -21.42
CA SER A 118 4.31 -26.51 -21.33
C SER A 118 4.85 -27.35 -22.49
N ILE A 119 5.86 -26.84 -23.20
CA ILE A 119 6.51 -27.53 -24.32
C ILE A 119 7.99 -27.73 -23.97
N GLN A 120 8.56 -28.90 -24.32
CA GLN A 120 10.00 -29.15 -24.27
C GLN A 120 10.62 -28.96 -25.68
N HIS A 121 11.62 -28.10 -25.80
CA HIS A 121 12.35 -27.83 -27.06
C HIS A 121 13.68 -28.61 -27.14
N ARG A 122 14.24 -28.81 -28.35
CA ARG A 122 15.62 -29.32 -28.58
C ARG A 122 16.45 -28.28 -29.33
N PRO A 123 17.69 -27.96 -28.92
CA PRO A 123 18.52 -26.95 -29.59
C PRO A 123 18.74 -27.25 -31.08
N GLY A 124 18.68 -26.23 -31.93
CA GLY A 124 18.98 -26.34 -33.38
C GLY A 124 17.85 -26.89 -34.27
N ARG A 125 16.66 -27.17 -33.73
CA ARG A 125 15.47 -27.51 -34.54
C ARG A 125 14.28 -26.69 -34.13
N VAL A 126 13.62 -26.11 -35.12
CA VAL A 126 12.32 -25.45 -34.98
C VAL A 126 11.29 -26.43 -34.41
N ALA A 127 10.67 -26.10 -33.28
CA ALA A 127 9.57 -26.89 -32.72
C ALA A 127 8.23 -26.33 -33.21
N ARG A 128 7.46 -27.15 -33.94
CA ARG A 128 6.09 -26.87 -34.33
C ARG A 128 5.10 -27.65 -33.46
N ARG A 129 4.08 -26.98 -32.93
CA ARG A 129 3.02 -27.61 -32.14
C ARG A 129 1.65 -27.02 -32.44
N GLY A 130 0.68 -27.89 -32.71
CA GLY A 130 -0.73 -27.54 -32.84
C GLY A 130 -1.42 -27.46 -31.49
N LEU A 131 -2.08 -26.33 -31.23
CA LEU A 131 -2.89 -26.10 -30.03
C LEU A 131 -4.38 -26.31 -30.36
N PRO A 132 -5.09 -27.27 -29.72
CA PRO A 132 -6.51 -27.44 -29.94
C PRO A 132 -7.31 -26.27 -29.34
N VAL A 133 -8.33 -25.81 -30.07
CA VAL A 133 -9.24 -24.73 -29.69
C VAL A 133 -10.61 -25.32 -29.37
N ILE A 134 -11.18 -24.96 -28.22
CA ILE A 134 -12.51 -25.39 -27.77
C ILE A 134 -13.40 -24.17 -27.54
N ARG A 135 -14.66 -24.24 -27.98
CA ARG A 135 -15.64 -23.18 -27.75
C ARG A 135 -16.16 -23.25 -26.31
N ALA A 136 -16.18 -22.13 -25.59
CA ALA A 136 -16.87 -22.04 -24.31
C ALA A 136 -18.38 -21.95 -24.57
N GLU A 137 -19.15 -22.97 -24.19
CA GLU A 137 -20.60 -22.83 -24.07
C GLU A 137 -20.95 -22.09 -22.78
N LYS A 138 -21.98 -21.25 -22.83
CA LYS A 138 -22.24 -20.13 -21.90
C LYS A 138 -22.63 -20.53 -20.46
N ASN A 139 -22.47 -21.79 -20.03
CA ASN A 139 -23.02 -22.31 -18.78
C ASN A 139 -21.99 -23.04 -17.90
N ILE A 140 -20.95 -22.35 -17.45
CA ILE A 140 -20.13 -22.83 -16.32
C ILE A 140 -20.03 -21.71 -15.30
N PHE A 141 -21.10 -21.51 -14.52
CA PHE A 141 -21.13 -21.04 -13.12
C PHE A 141 -22.60 -20.90 -12.68
N TYR A 142 -23.35 -22.01 -12.61
CA TYR A 142 -24.49 -22.13 -11.71
C TYR A 142 -24.52 -23.57 -11.18
N ARG A 143 -24.45 -23.70 -9.87
CA ARG A 143 -24.53 -24.96 -9.12
C ARG A 143 -26.00 -25.35 -9.03
N ASN A 144 -26.35 -26.57 -9.42
CA ASN A 144 -27.49 -27.25 -8.80
C ASN A 144 -27.26 -28.75 -8.78
N GLU A 145 -27.45 -29.31 -7.59
CA GLU A 145 -27.47 -30.73 -7.28
C GLU A 145 -28.66 -31.41 -7.99
N ARG A 146 -28.43 -32.61 -8.53
CA ARG A 146 -29.34 -33.76 -8.45
C ARG A 146 -28.66 -35.02 -8.98
N GLU A 147 -28.95 -36.10 -8.28
CA GLU A 147 -28.50 -37.48 -8.44
C GLU A 147 -28.81 -38.09 -9.82
N GLY A 148 -28.09 -39.14 -10.22
CA GLY A 148 -28.56 -40.06 -11.27
C GLY A 148 -27.49 -40.82 -12.06
N SER A 149 -27.25 -42.07 -11.65
CA SER A 149 -26.86 -43.27 -12.44
C SER A 149 -25.75 -43.25 -13.51
N LEU A 150 -24.75 -44.09 -13.23
CA LEU A 150 -23.97 -44.99 -14.11
C LEU A 150 -24.42 -45.19 -15.58
N SER A 151 -23.45 -45.16 -16.51
CA SER A 151 -23.14 -46.27 -17.43
C SER A 151 -21.68 -46.12 -17.93
N GLN A 152 -20.78 -47.04 -17.56
CA GLN A 152 -20.22 -48.13 -18.39
C GLN A 152 -19.93 -47.80 -19.87
N PHE A 153 -18.68 -48.08 -20.27
CA PHE A 153 -17.98 -47.97 -21.57
C PHE A 153 -16.93 -46.83 -21.53
N THR A 154 -15.62 -47.05 -21.55
CA THR A 154 -14.83 -48.17 -22.06
C THR A 154 -13.48 -48.18 -21.33
N ARG A 155 -13.25 -49.18 -20.48
CA ARG A 155 -11.90 -49.60 -20.10
C ARG A 155 -11.35 -50.46 -21.23
N ARG A 156 -10.21 -50.10 -21.82
CA ARG A 156 -9.14 -51.03 -22.23
C ARG A 156 -7.95 -50.25 -22.77
N HIS A 157 -6.76 -50.72 -22.39
CA HIS A 157 -5.43 -50.26 -22.79
C HIS A 157 -4.86 -49.10 -21.99
N LEU A 158 -4.35 -49.41 -20.79
CA LEU A 158 -3.05 -48.96 -20.29
C LEU A 158 -2.75 -49.65 -18.95
N ALA A 159 -2.71 -50.98 -19.00
CA ALA A 159 -2.06 -51.80 -17.98
C ALA A 159 -0.84 -52.42 -18.67
N LEU A 160 0.28 -51.70 -18.67
CA LEU A 160 1.64 -52.20 -18.84
C LEU A 160 2.55 -50.96 -18.89
N LEU A 161 3.00 -50.51 -17.72
CA LEU A 161 4.21 -49.70 -17.45
C LEU A 161 4.27 -49.30 -15.96
N GLY A 162 3.75 -50.16 -15.08
CA GLY A 162 3.94 -50.08 -13.63
C GLY A 162 4.99 -51.09 -13.23
N MET A 163 6.26 -50.69 -13.22
CA MET A 163 7.37 -51.27 -12.45
C MET A 163 8.67 -50.63 -12.95
N LEU A 164 9.01 -49.45 -12.41
CA LEU A 164 10.36 -48.84 -12.31
C LEU A 164 10.25 -47.32 -12.10
N ALA A 165 9.70 -46.90 -10.95
CA ALA A 165 9.86 -45.53 -10.44
C ALA A 165 9.59 -45.45 -8.92
N ALA A 166 9.89 -46.53 -8.18
CA ALA A 166 10.05 -46.44 -6.74
C ALA A 166 11.50 -46.03 -6.48
N LEU A 167 11.70 -44.96 -5.70
CA LEU A 167 12.97 -44.32 -5.29
C LEU A 167 13.33 -43.01 -6.01
N LEU A 168 12.50 -41.99 -5.80
CA LEU A 168 12.97 -40.60 -5.70
C LEU A 168 12.36 -40.00 -4.43
N PRO A 169 13.12 -39.30 -3.57
CA PRO A 169 12.55 -38.60 -2.44
C PRO A 169 11.59 -37.56 -3.00
N ALA A 170 10.32 -37.62 -2.58
CA ALA A 170 9.38 -36.57 -2.82
C ALA A 170 9.96 -35.30 -2.17
N ALA A 171 10.62 -34.46 -2.97
CA ALA A 171 10.76 -33.06 -2.64
C ALA A 171 9.33 -32.58 -2.42
N ALA A 172 8.97 -32.38 -1.16
CA ALA A 172 7.72 -31.77 -0.78
C ALA A 172 7.71 -30.40 -1.45
N PHE A 173 7.11 -30.32 -2.63
CA PHE A 173 6.51 -29.10 -3.09
C PHE A 173 5.48 -28.78 -2.02
N CYS A 174 5.86 -27.91 -1.08
CA CYS A 174 4.90 -27.15 -0.30
C CYS A 174 4.05 -26.41 -1.34
N GLN A 175 2.95 -27.04 -1.74
CA GLN A 175 1.80 -26.28 -2.18
C GLN A 175 1.46 -25.40 -0.98
N GLU A 176 1.75 -24.10 -1.06
CA GLU A 176 1.15 -23.14 -0.16
C GLU A 176 -0.35 -23.43 -0.15
N LYS A 177 -0.87 -23.92 0.99
CA LYS A 177 -2.31 -24.00 1.17
C LYS A 177 -2.85 -22.60 0.84
N PRO A 178 -3.91 -22.48 0.03
CA PRO A 178 -4.55 -21.20 -0.18
C PRO A 178 -4.81 -20.58 1.20
N ARG A 179 -4.33 -19.34 1.40
CA ARG A 179 -4.42 -18.63 2.68
C ARG A 179 -5.89 -18.61 3.10
N GLY A 180 -6.25 -19.44 4.09
CA GLY A 180 -7.61 -19.50 4.61
C GLY A 180 -7.94 -18.18 5.30
N LEU A 181 -9.16 -17.69 5.09
CA LEU A 181 -9.70 -16.52 5.80
C LEU A 181 -10.32 -16.89 7.15
N GLU A 182 -10.20 -18.15 7.56
CA GLU A 182 -10.63 -18.63 8.87
C GLU A 182 -9.44 -18.61 9.82
N LEU A 183 -9.57 -17.86 10.91
CA LEU A 183 -8.56 -17.75 11.95
C LEU A 183 -9.03 -18.50 13.19
N GLU A 184 -8.06 -19.07 13.90
CA GLU A 184 -8.31 -19.66 15.21
C GLU A 184 -8.78 -18.59 16.19
N LYS A 185 -9.79 -18.92 17.00
CA LYS A 185 -10.27 -18.04 18.07
C LYS A 185 -9.32 -18.07 19.26
N ILE A 186 -9.21 -16.95 19.95
CA ILE A 186 -8.52 -16.87 21.25
C ILE A 186 -9.50 -17.38 22.31
N GLU A 187 -9.09 -18.39 23.06
CA GLU A 187 -9.92 -19.00 24.10
C GLU A 187 -10.32 -17.97 25.17
N GLY A 188 -11.60 -17.96 25.56
CA GLY A 188 -12.15 -17.02 26.55
C GLY A 188 -12.27 -15.56 26.08
N ALA A 189 -11.87 -15.22 24.86
CA ALA A 189 -11.98 -13.85 24.35
C ALA A 189 -13.42 -13.54 23.90
N SER A 190 -13.93 -12.38 24.33
CA SER A 190 -15.20 -11.82 23.83
C SER A 190 -14.93 -10.79 22.72
N PRO A 191 -15.51 -10.95 21.52
CA PRO A 191 -15.30 -10.02 20.41
C PRO A 191 -15.79 -8.61 20.75
N ARG A 192 -14.97 -7.58 20.49
CA ARG A 192 -15.32 -6.17 20.72
C ARG A 192 -15.80 -5.47 19.45
N ASN A 193 -16.66 -4.48 19.60
CA ASN A 193 -16.90 -3.51 18.52
C ASN A 193 -15.65 -2.64 18.34
N ILE A 194 -15.30 -2.32 17.10
CA ILE A 194 -14.08 -1.58 16.78
C ILE A 194 -14.42 -0.39 15.88
N ILE A 195 -14.00 0.81 16.29
CA ILE A 195 -14.00 2.04 15.50
C ILE A 195 -12.55 2.45 15.34
N PHE A 196 -12.09 2.51 14.10
CA PHE A 196 -10.74 2.94 13.75
C PHE A 196 -10.82 4.26 12.99
N VAL A 197 -10.26 5.31 13.57
CA VAL A 197 -10.16 6.64 12.99
C VAL A 197 -8.73 6.89 12.54
N LEU A 198 -8.55 7.17 11.25
CA LEU A 198 -7.26 7.50 10.66
C LEU A 198 -7.31 8.94 10.14
N ALA A 199 -6.44 9.79 10.66
CA ALA A 199 -6.17 11.12 10.11
C ALA A 199 -4.97 11.06 9.16
N ASP A 200 -5.00 11.85 8.10
CA ASP A 200 -3.91 11.91 7.13
C ASP A 200 -2.89 12.98 7.51
N ASP A 201 -1.59 12.70 7.43
CA ASP A 201 -0.50 13.66 7.71
C ASP A 201 -0.52 14.27 9.14
N HIS A 202 -1.19 13.66 10.13
CA HIS A 202 -1.24 14.20 11.49
C HIS A 202 0.09 13.99 12.23
N ARG A 203 0.78 15.09 12.56
CA ARG A 203 2.01 15.16 13.36
C ARG A 203 1.80 14.73 14.83
N TYR A 204 2.76 13.99 15.39
CA TYR A 204 2.64 13.34 16.70
C TYR A 204 2.45 14.27 17.91
N ASP A 205 2.89 15.51 17.80
CA ASP A 205 2.89 16.56 18.82
C ASP A 205 1.84 17.65 18.55
N ALA A 206 1.05 17.52 17.48
CA ALA A 206 -0.07 18.41 17.20
C ALA A 206 -1.32 18.01 18.01
N ILE A 207 -1.18 17.87 19.34
CA ILE A 207 -2.25 17.51 20.26
C ILE A 207 -2.20 18.42 21.50
N GLY A 208 -3.36 18.89 21.97
CA GLY A 208 -3.53 19.82 23.08
C GLY A 208 -2.88 19.35 24.38
N PHE A 209 -3.12 18.11 24.82
CA PHE A 209 -2.55 17.60 26.08
C PHE A 209 -1.02 17.40 26.06
N LEU A 210 -0.36 17.52 24.91
CA LEU A 210 1.10 17.47 24.76
C LEU A 210 1.74 18.86 24.86
N ASP A 211 1.14 19.75 25.65
CA ASP A 211 1.57 21.14 25.87
C ASP A 211 1.73 21.95 24.58
N HIS A 212 0.91 21.67 23.57
CA HIS A 212 0.95 22.41 22.32
C HIS A 212 0.58 23.90 22.57
N PRO A 213 1.34 24.89 22.05
CA PRO A 213 1.27 26.29 22.49
C PRO A 213 -0.06 27.02 22.26
N PHE A 214 -0.86 26.60 21.29
CA PHE A 214 -2.14 27.26 20.98
C PHE A 214 -3.27 26.32 20.51
N LEU A 215 -2.93 25.23 19.81
CA LEU A 215 -3.90 24.22 19.35
C LEU A 215 -4.66 23.60 20.52
N LYS A 216 -5.98 23.48 20.35
CA LYS A 216 -6.87 22.78 21.28
C LYS A 216 -7.48 21.57 20.57
N THR A 217 -7.40 20.41 21.22
CA THR A 217 -7.99 19.16 20.73
C THR A 217 -8.73 18.44 21.86
N PRO A 218 -9.77 19.07 22.47
CA PRO A 218 -10.40 18.55 23.68
C PRO A 218 -10.93 17.13 23.53
N HIS A 219 -11.34 16.70 22.33
CA HIS A 219 -11.85 15.35 22.13
C HIS A 219 -10.73 14.32 22.02
N LEU A 220 -9.62 14.62 21.35
CA LEU A 220 -8.41 13.79 21.38
C LEU A 220 -7.82 13.74 22.79
N ASP A 221 -7.79 14.86 23.52
CA ASP A 221 -7.35 14.91 24.92
C ASP A 221 -8.22 13.98 25.79
N SER A 222 -9.54 13.95 25.54
CA SER A 222 -10.46 13.04 26.23
C SER A 222 -10.24 11.56 25.90
N LEU A 223 -9.77 11.23 24.68
CA LEU A 223 -9.36 9.85 24.35
C LEU A 223 -8.16 9.42 25.21
N ALA A 224 -7.18 10.31 25.37
CA ALA A 224 -6.00 10.05 26.17
C ALA A 224 -6.36 9.88 27.66
N SER A 225 -7.08 10.85 28.23
CA SER A 225 -7.44 10.84 29.66
C SER A 225 -8.41 9.72 30.02
N GLY A 226 -9.33 9.38 29.11
CA GLY A 226 -10.31 8.31 29.29
C GLY A 226 -9.84 6.93 28.82
N GLY A 227 -8.63 6.82 28.26
CA GLY A 227 -8.13 5.59 27.67
C GLY A 227 -6.60 5.51 27.69
N ALA A 228 -5.98 5.37 26.52
CA ALA A 228 -4.54 5.19 26.36
C ALA A 228 -3.90 6.17 25.38
N TYR A 229 -2.68 6.59 25.70
CA TYR A 229 -1.74 7.29 24.81
C TYR A 229 -0.50 6.45 24.54
N PHE A 230 -0.05 6.45 23.29
CA PHE A 230 1.12 5.72 22.81
C PHE A 230 2.20 6.70 22.37
N PRO A 231 3.10 7.13 23.27
CA PRO A 231 4.12 8.13 22.95
C PRO A 231 5.09 7.66 21.86
N SER A 232 5.30 6.36 21.69
CA SER A 232 6.22 5.79 20.71
C SER A 232 5.48 5.03 19.61
N ALA A 233 4.51 5.68 18.97
CA ALA A 233 3.80 5.17 17.81
C ALA A 233 4.40 5.69 16.50
N PHE A 234 4.63 4.79 15.54
CA PHE A 234 5.35 5.09 14.30
C PHE A 234 4.71 4.46 13.07
N VAL A 235 5.14 4.91 11.90
CA VAL A 235 4.90 4.25 10.63
C VAL A 235 6.18 3.58 10.13
N THR A 236 6.04 2.46 9.45
CA THR A 236 7.16 1.76 8.78
C THR A 236 7.59 2.44 7.49
N THR A 237 6.71 3.25 6.89
CA THR A 237 6.97 4.11 5.73
C THR A 237 6.13 5.36 5.86
N SER A 238 6.72 6.55 5.80
CA SER A 238 5.99 7.83 5.88
C SER A 238 5.54 8.29 4.50
N LEU A 239 4.64 7.49 3.91
CA LEU A 239 3.96 7.79 2.65
C LEU A 239 2.56 7.17 2.68
N CYS A 240 1.54 7.91 2.25
CA CYS A 240 0.13 7.54 2.44
C CYS A 240 -0.20 6.11 2.01
N SER A 241 -0.04 5.74 0.73
CA SER A 241 -0.47 4.43 0.21
C SER A 241 0.31 3.26 0.81
N PRO A 242 1.66 3.29 0.89
CA PRO A 242 2.41 2.25 1.60
C PRO A 242 2.01 2.13 3.07
N SER A 243 1.89 3.23 3.82
CA SER A 243 1.50 3.18 5.23
C SER A 243 0.11 2.58 5.42
N ARG A 244 -0.87 2.98 4.59
CA ARG A 244 -2.22 2.42 4.60
C ARG A 244 -2.25 0.93 4.25
N ALA A 245 -1.40 0.50 3.32
CA ALA A 245 -1.21 -0.91 3.02
C ALA A 245 -0.63 -1.66 4.23
N SER A 246 0.37 -1.10 4.93
CA SER A 246 0.92 -1.67 6.16
C SER A 246 -0.15 -1.81 7.26
N ILE A 247 -1.01 -0.81 7.46
CA ILE A 247 -2.14 -0.87 8.40
C ILE A 247 -3.10 -2.01 8.04
N LEU A 248 -3.50 -2.10 6.77
CA LEU A 248 -4.53 -3.04 6.33
C LEU A 248 -4.03 -4.48 6.18
N THR A 249 -2.73 -4.69 5.99
CA THR A 249 -2.14 -6.01 5.77
C THR A 249 -1.38 -6.53 6.99
N GLY A 250 -0.94 -5.64 7.89
CA GLY A 250 -0.01 -5.96 8.97
C GLY A 250 1.40 -6.28 8.48
N LEU A 251 1.77 -5.81 7.29
CA LEU A 251 3.02 -6.14 6.62
C LEU A 251 3.91 -4.92 6.36
N PHE A 252 5.20 -5.15 6.29
CA PHE A 252 6.18 -4.20 5.76
C PHE A 252 5.98 -3.94 4.25
N MET A 253 6.49 -2.81 3.78
CA MET A 253 6.41 -2.36 2.38
C MET A 253 7.05 -3.37 1.41
N HIS A 254 8.19 -3.95 1.78
CA HIS A 254 8.82 -5.02 0.99
C HIS A 254 8.02 -6.33 0.92
N HIS A 255 7.06 -6.56 1.82
CA HIS A 255 6.19 -7.74 1.78
C HIS A 255 4.88 -7.50 1.02
N HIS A 256 4.21 -6.36 1.25
CA HIS A 256 2.94 -6.07 0.56
C HIS A 256 3.11 -5.45 -0.83
N ASN A 257 4.31 -4.97 -1.18
CA ASN A 257 4.67 -4.44 -2.51
C ASN A 257 3.83 -3.24 -2.98
N VAL A 258 3.31 -2.44 -2.05
CA VAL A 258 2.71 -1.12 -2.34
C VAL A 258 3.76 -0.08 -2.00
N VAL A 259 4.53 0.33 -2.99
CA VAL A 259 5.78 1.08 -2.77
C VAL A 259 5.70 2.56 -3.12
N ASP A 260 4.58 2.99 -3.71
CA ASP A 260 4.33 4.38 -4.05
C ASP A 260 2.84 4.74 -3.89
N ASN A 261 2.48 5.99 -4.18
CA ASN A 261 1.09 6.47 -4.13
C ASN A 261 0.28 6.22 -5.42
N ASN A 262 0.87 5.60 -6.44
CA ASN A 262 0.27 5.48 -7.77
C ASN A 262 -0.31 4.09 -8.01
N ASP A 263 0.35 3.06 -7.48
CA ASP A 263 0.03 1.69 -7.81
C ASP A 263 -1.05 1.10 -6.91
N LEU A 264 -1.77 0.12 -7.47
CA LEU A 264 -2.74 -0.67 -6.73
C LEU A 264 -2.00 -1.69 -5.88
N ALA A 265 -2.63 -2.09 -4.76
CA ALA A 265 -2.24 -3.31 -4.08
C ALA A 265 -2.19 -4.49 -5.07
N PRO A 266 -1.17 -5.35 -5.02
CA PRO A 266 -1.07 -6.51 -5.90
C PRO A 266 -2.36 -7.36 -5.88
N PRO A 267 -2.79 -7.92 -7.03
CA PRO A 267 -3.93 -8.83 -7.05
C PRO A 267 -3.76 -9.97 -6.05
N GLY A 268 -4.82 -10.27 -5.29
CA GLY A 268 -4.79 -11.29 -4.24
C GLY A 268 -4.27 -10.81 -2.88
N THR A 269 -3.95 -9.52 -2.72
CA THR A 269 -3.64 -8.94 -1.40
C THR A 269 -4.80 -9.15 -0.43
N ILE A 270 -4.50 -9.74 0.73
CA ILE A 270 -5.46 -9.95 1.81
C ILE A 270 -5.34 -8.77 2.79
N PHE A 271 -6.48 -8.13 3.04
CA PHE A 271 -6.64 -7.10 4.05
C PHE A 271 -7.32 -7.70 5.28
N PHE A 272 -6.89 -7.33 6.49
CA PHE A 272 -7.38 -7.92 7.73
C PHE A 272 -8.91 -7.84 7.93
N PRO A 273 -9.65 -6.82 7.41
CA PRO A 273 -11.10 -6.79 7.55
C PRO A 273 -11.82 -7.99 6.91
N GLN A 274 -11.18 -8.67 5.94
CA GLN A 274 -11.70 -9.93 5.39
C GLN A 274 -11.76 -11.05 6.44
N PHE A 275 -10.79 -11.11 7.38
CA PHE A 275 -10.85 -12.05 8.50
C PHE A 275 -12.00 -11.70 9.46
N LEU A 276 -12.22 -10.41 9.71
CA LEU A 276 -13.32 -9.95 10.55
C LEU A 276 -14.69 -10.33 9.95
N GLN A 277 -14.88 -10.11 8.64
CA GLN A 277 -16.10 -10.54 7.94
C GLN A 277 -16.34 -12.05 8.08
N ARG A 278 -15.29 -12.87 7.91
CA ARG A 278 -15.41 -14.33 8.11
C ARG A 278 -15.73 -14.72 9.56
N ALA A 279 -15.28 -13.93 10.52
CA ALA A 279 -15.63 -14.10 11.93
C ALA A 279 -17.02 -13.55 12.30
N GLY A 280 -17.78 -13.01 11.33
CA GLY A 280 -19.16 -12.54 11.52
C GLY A 280 -19.29 -11.06 11.88
N TYR A 281 -18.23 -10.26 11.71
CA TYR A 281 -18.31 -8.81 11.84
C TYR A 281 -19.06 -8.20 10.66
N GLU A 282 -19.84 -7.17 10.94
CA GLU A 282 -20.24 -6.21 9.92
C GLU A 282 -19.17 -5.13 9.77
N THR A 283 -18.76 -4.85 8.53
CA THR A 283 -17.56 -4.05 8.25
C THR A 283 -17.86 -2.84 7.36
N ALA A 284 -17.32 -1.67 7.72
CA ALA A 284 -17.42 -0.45 6.92
C ALA A 284 -16.06 0.18 6.68
N PHE A 285 -15.92 0.74 5.48
CA PHE A 285 -14.88 1.71 5.16
C PHE A 285 -15.52 3.04 4.75
N VAL A 286 -15.06 4.14 5.34
CA VAL A 286 -15.53 5.50 5.04
C VAL A 286 -14.33 6.42 4.89
N GLY A 287 -14.07 6.90 3.67
CA GLY A 287 -13.12 7.98 3.39
C GLY A 287 -11.99 7.63 2.43
N LYS A 288 -10.77 8.07 2.76
CA LYS A 288 -9.60 8.07 1.88
C LYS A 288 -8.97 6.68 1.78
N TRP A 289 -9.16 5.98 0.65
CA TRP A 289 -8.50 4.69 0.39
C TRP A 289 -7.05 4.86 -0.11
N HIS A 290 -6.88 5.79 -1.05
CA HIS A 290 -5.62 6.25 -1.65
C HIS A 290 -4.71 5.23 -2.38
N MET A 291 -4.91 3.92 -2.26
CA MET A 291 -4.16 2.94 -3.06
C MET A 291 -4.75 2.76 -4.48
N GLY A 292 -3.94 3.01 -5.52
CA GLY A 292 -4.31 2.76 -6.92
C GLY A 292 -4.58 3.98 -7.80
N GLY A 293 -3.91 5.11 -7.57
CA GLY A 293 -3.76 6.18 -8.57
C GLY A 293 -5.07 6.79 -9.09
N GLY A 294 -6.12 6.80 -8.26
CA GLY A 294 -7.42 7.42 -8.58
C GLY A 294 -8.62 6.49 -8.56
N SER A 295 -8.46 5.19 -8.28
CA SER A 295 -9.61 4.30 -8.04
C SER A 295 -10.23 4.54 -6.66
N ASP A 296 -11.57 4.58 -6.62
CA ASP A 296 -12.42 4.67 -5.42
C ASP A 296 -13.36 3.46 -5.31
N ALA A 297 -13.07 2.38 -6.05
CA ALA A 297 -13.92 1.20 -6.11
C ALA A 297 -13.92 0.43 -4.78
N PRO A 298 -15.05 -0.22 -4.41
CA PRO A 298 -15.13 -1.08 -3.24
C PRO A 298 -14.02 -2.12 -3.16
N ARG A 299 -13.60 -2.43 -1.94
CA ARG A 299 -12.50 -3.36 -1.65
C ARG A 299 -12.99 -4.55 -0.82
N PRO A 300 -12.38 -5.74 -0.99
CA PRO A 300 -12.70 -6.89 -0.15
C PRO A 300 -12.51 -6.57 1.34
N GLY A 301 -13.37 -7.13 2.20
CA GLY A 301 -13.32 -6.93 3.64
C GLY A 301 -14.27 -5.86 4.18
N PHE A 302 -15.12 -5.29 3.33
CA PHE A 302 -16.05 -4.22 3.70
C PHE A 302 -17.44 -4.47 3.12
N ASP A 303 -18.45 -4.58 4.00
CA ASP A 303 -19.87 -4.69 3.63
C ASP A 303 -20.46 -3.35 3.19
N HIS A 304 -19.90 -2.26 3.71
CA HIS A 304 -20.26 -0.90 3.36
C HIS A 304 -19.03 -0.09 2.98
N TRP A 305 -19.17 0.70 1.92
CA TRP A 305 -18.09 1.43 1.30
C TRP A 305 -18.50 2.85 0.95
N VAL A 306 -17.79 3.82 1.51
CA VAL A 306 -17.80 5.22 1.10
C VAL A 306 -16.36 5.64 0.83
N SER A 307 -16.06 6.10 -0.39
CA SER A 307 -14.72 6.61 -0.71
C SER A 307 -14.73 7.65 -1.83
N PHE A 308 -13.58 8.22 -2.17
CA PHE A 308 -13.41 9.18 -3.26
C PHE A 308 -12.09 8.95 -3.98
N ARG A 309 -11.98 9.50 -5.20
CA ARG A 309 -10.80 9.32 -6.03
C ARG A 309 -9.62 10.14 -5.52
N GLY A 310 -8.43 9.53 -5.57
CA GLY A 310 -7.16 10.19 -5.29
C GLY A 310 -7.13 10.80 -3.89
N GLN A 311 -6.77 12.08 -3.81
CA GLN A 311 -6.59 12.80 -2.55
C GLN A 311 -7.89 13.38 -1.97
N GLY A 312 -9.01 13.32 -2.71
CA GLY A 312 -10.24 14.02 -2.35
C GLY A 312 -10.11 15.55 -2.31
N HIS A 313 -11.21 16.22 -2.01
CA HIS A 313 -11.27 17.68 -1.88
C HIS A 313 -11.92 18.05 -0.54
N TYR A 314 -11.44 19.12 0.09
CA TYR A 314 -12.02 19.58 1.36
C TYR A 314 -13.45 20.08 1.17
N TYR A 315 -13.67 20.89 0.13
CA TYR A 315 -14.99 21.34 -0.30
C TYR A 315 -15.36 20.82 -1.70
N PRO A 316 -16.65 20.80 -2.06
CA PRO A 316 -17.07 20.48 -3.42
C PRO A 316 -16.44 21.47 -4.40
N ALA A 317 -15.75 20.95 -5.41
CA ALA A 317 -15.31 21.72 -6.55
C ALA A 317 -16.37 21.61 -7.67
N LYS A 318 -16.04 22.00 -8.91
CA LYS A 318 -16.97 21.87 -10.06
C LYS A 318 -17.65 20.48 -10.06
N LYS A 319 -18.99 20.48 -10.17
CA LYS A 319 -19.94 19.38 -9.82
C LYS A 319 -19.54 17.95 -10.27
N TRP A 320 -18.85 17.81 -11.40
CA TRP A 320 -18.45 16.50 -11.96
C TRP A 320 -17.09 15.98 -11.44
N LYS A 321 -16.32 16.79 -10.72
CA LYS A 321 -14.96 16.45 -10.26
C LYS A 321 -14.92 15.94 -8.82
N THR A 322 -15.89 16.30 -7.98
CA THR A 322 -15.97 15.92 -6.56
C THR A 322 -17.15 15.00 -6.29
N MET A 323 -16.91 13.70 -6.46
CA MET A 323 -17.89 12.65 -6.25
C MET A 323 -17.39 11.69 -5.16
N LEU A 324 -18.32 11.19 -4.36
CA LEU A 324 -18.15 10.06 -3.47
C LEU A 324 -18.68 8.79 -4.14
N ASN A 325 -18.05 7.66 -3.87
CA ASN A 325 -18.51 6.34 -4.25
C ASN A 325 -19.13 5.67 -3.02
N ILE A 326 -20.44 5.50 -3.03
CA ILE A 326 -21.21 4.80 -2.00
C ILE A 326 -21.66 3.46 -2.57
N ASN A 327 -21.04 2.37 -2.12
CA ASN A 327 -21.36 1.00 -2.53
C ASN A 327 -21.41 0.80 -4.06
N GLY A 328 -20.51 1.45 -4.80
CA GLY A 328 -20.45 1.41 -6.27
C GLY A 328 -21.22 2.53 -6.97
N LYS A 329 -22.07 3.29 -6.26
CA LYS A 329 -22.84 4.41 -6.81
C LYS A 329 -22.13 5.74 -6.56
N ARG A 330 -21.96 6.54 -7.62
CA ARG A 330 -21.38 7.89 -7.50
C ARG A 330 -22.42 8.91 -7.06
N VAL A 331 -22.12 9.66 -6.01
CA VAL A 331 -22.93 10.80 -5.53
C VAL A 331 -22.07 12.06 -5.42
N PRO A 332 -22.60 13.27 -5.66
CA PRO A 332 -21.83 14.50 -5.47
C PRO A 332 -21.50 14.73 -3.99
N GLN A 333 -20.28 15.20 -3.73
CA GLN A 333 -19.92 15.79 -2.42
C GLN A 333 -20.78 17.04 -2.18
N LYS A 334 -21.30 17.21 -0.96
CA LYS A 334 -22.24 18.29 -0.61
C LYS A 334 -21.60 19.44 0.16
N GLY A 335 -20.59 19.15 0.98
CA GLY A 335 -20.02 20.07 1.96
C GLY A 335 -18.59 19.69 2.31
N TYR A 336 -18.22 19.97 3.57
CA TYR A 336 -16.87 19.73 4.04
C TYR A 336 -16.62 18.23 4.23
N ILE A 337 -15.58 17.68 3.61
CA ILE A 337 -15.39 16.23 3.51
C ILE A 337 -15.27 15.54 4.88
N THR A 338 -14.60 16.16 5.85
CA THR A 338 -14.45 15.58 7.20
C THR A 338 -15.81 15.42 7.88
N ASP A 339 -16.71 16.39 7.67
CA ASP A 339 -18.07 16.34 8.22
C ASP A 339 -18.89 15.26 7.51
N GLU A 340 -18.89 15.24 6.17
CA GLU A 340 -19.63 14.24 5.39
C GLU A 340 -19.16 12.80 5.68
N LEU A 341 -17.85 12.56 5.80
CA LEU A 341 -17.34 11.24 6.17
C LEU A 341 -17.78 10.84 7.58
N THR A 342 -17.82 11.79 8.52
CA THR A 342 -18.32 11.53 9.88
C THR A 342 -19.83 11.23 9.86
N ASP A 343 -20.60 11.95 9.05
CA ASP A 343 -22.03 11.73 8.87
C ASP A 343 -22.29 10.33 8.31
N TYR A 344 -21.62 9.94 7.22
CA TYR A 344 -21.74 8.59 6.65
C TYR A 344 -21.36 7.48 7.64
N ALA A 345 -20.33 7.70 8.45
CA ALA A 345 -19.93 6.76 9.48
C ALA A 345 -21.02 6.61 10.56
N LEU A 346 -21.56 7.72 11.07
CA LEU A 346 -22.62 7.71 12.07
C LEU A 346 -23.95 7.16 11.52
N GLU A 347 -24.33 7.50 10.30
CA GLU A 347 -25.49 6.93 9.61
C GLU A 347 -25.39 5.40 9.52
N TRP A 348 -24.21 4.89 9.15
CA TRP A 348 -23.95 3.44 9.10
C TRP A 348 -23.99 2.78 10.48
N LEU A 349 -23.52 3.46 11.52
CA LEU A 349 -23.56 3.01 12.92
C LEU A 349 -24.98 3.05 13.51
N GLU A 350 -25.82 4.02 13.16
CA GLU A 350 -27.21 4.09 13.60
C GLU A 350 -28.09 3.04 12.89
N GLY A 351 -27.82 2.78 11.61
CA GLY A 351 -28.63 1.88 10.79
C GLY A 351 -28.44 0.38 11.06
N ARG A 352 -27.70 -0.03 12.10
CA ARG A 352 -27.33 -1.45 12.32
C ARG A 352 -27.78 -2.02 13.65
N SER A 353 -27.84 -3.35 13.70
CA SER A 353 -28.07 -4.10 14.92
C SER A 353 -26.80 -4.17 15.76
N LEU A 354 -26.88 -3.82 17.04
CA LEU A 354 -25.78 -3.99 18.00
C LEU A 354 -25.63 -5.44 18.52
N LYS A 355 -26.38 -6.40 17.96
CA LYS A 355 -26.28 -7.83 18.29
C LYS A 355 -25.08 -8.52 17.64
N LYS A 356 -24.58 -7.99 16.53
CA LYS A 356 -23.35 -8.46 15.86
C LYS A 356 -22.22 -7.49 16.15
N PRO A 357 -20.97 -7.99 16.24
CA PRO A 357 -19.84 -7.08 16.36
C PRO A 357 -19.65 -6.32 15.03
N PHE A 358 -19.13 -5.10 15.12
CA PHE A 358 -18.84 -4.28 13.95
C PHE A 358 -17.40 -3.76 13.93
N PHE A 359 -16.91 -3.50 12.71
CA PHE A 359 -15.65 -2.81 12.47
C PHE A 359 -15.90 -1.63 11.52
N LEU A 360 -15.69 -0.41 12.02
CA LEU A 360 -15.72 0.81 11.22
C LEU A 360 -14.29 1.31 11.01
N PHE A 361 -13.89 1.49 9.75
CA PHE A 361 -12.69 2.22 9.39
C PHE A 361 -13.07 3.60 8.81
N LEU A 362 -13.01 4.63 9.65
CA LEU A 362 -13.17 6.03 9.25
C LEU A 362 -11.81 6.65 8.92
N SER A 363 -11.52 6.78 7.64
CA SER A 363 -10.26 7.32 7.15
C SER A 363 -10.44 8.73 6.59
N HIS A 364 -10.15 9.75 7.38
CA HIS A 364 -10.28 11.14 6.95
C HIS A 364 -9.27 11.52 5.86
N LYS A 365 -9.65 12.49 5.01
CA LYS A 365 -8.68 13.26 4.19
C LYS A 365 -7.88 14.19 5.08
N ALA A 366 -8.55 14.82 6.04
CA ALA A 366 -7.93 15.73 6.96
C ALA A 366 -6.88 14.96 7.79
N VAL A 367 -5.68 15.51 7.97
CA VAL A 367 -5.25 16.87 7.65
C VAL A 367 -4.25 16.90 6.49
N HIS A 368 -4.42 16.12 5.41
CA HIS A 368 -3.49 16.12 4.27
C HIS A 368 -3.29 17.51 3.63
N ALA A 369 -2.08 17.74 3.11
CA ALA A 369 -1.63 18.93 2.39
C ALA A 369 -2.62 19.52 1.35
N ARG A 370 -2.47 20.85 1.21
CA ARG A 370 -3.47 21.89 0.89
C ARG A 370 -4.51 22.07 2.00
N PHE A 371 -4.04 22.28 3.23
CA PHE A 371 -4.88 22.41 4.42
C PHE A 371 -5.92 23.52 4.22
N GLU A 372 -7.17 23.12 4.05
CA GLU A 372 -8.30 24.02 3.86
C GLU A 372 -9.24 23.77 5.05
N PRO A 373 -9.29 24.70 6.01
CA PRO A 373 -10.05 24.47 7.24
C PRO A 373 -11.54 24.48 6.99
N ALA A 374 -12.28 23.81 7.88
CA ALA A 374 -13.73 23.99 7.92
C ALA A 374 -14.04 25.47 8.16
N ARG A 375 -15.04 26.05 7.49
CA ARG A 375 -15.43 27.46 7.61
C ARG A 375 -15.62 27.92 9.07
N ARG A 376 -16.17 27.05 9.92
CA ARG A 376 -16.35 27.31 11.36
C ARG A 376 -15.04 27.46 12.15
N HIS A 377 -13.93 26.97 11.60
CA HIS A 377 -12.59 26.97 12.18
C HIS A 377 -11.63 27.91 11.45
N ALA A 378 -12.08 28.62 10.40
CA ALA A 378 -11.23 29.41 9.51
C ALA A 378 -10.46 30.54 10.25
N GLU A 379 -11.07 31.12 11.28
CA GLU A 379 -10.48 32.21 12.07
C GLU A 379 -9.78 31.73 13.35
N GLN A 380 -9.80 30.42 13.65
CA GLN A 380 -9.13 29.92 14.85
C GLN A 380 -7.63 30.25 14.80
N TYR A 381 -7.05 30.60 15.96
CA TYR A 381 -5.61 30.86 16.08
C TYR A 381 -5.09 32.00 15.20
N ALA A 382 -5.94 32.95 14.79
CA ALA A 382 -5.51 34.13 14.02
C ALA A 382 -4.38 34.91 14.72
N ASP A 383 -4.48 35.07 16.03
CA ASP A 383 -3.48 35.77 16.86
C ASP A 383 -2.32 34.86 17.33
N ALA A 384 -2.33 33.58 16.98
CA ALA A 384 -1.30 32.65 17.42
C ALA A 384 0.04 32.97 16.76
N LYS A 385 1.09 33.07 17.58
CA LYS A 385 2.46 33.20 17.13
C LYS A 385 3.01 31.81 16.81
N ILE A 386 3.45 31.63 15.57
CA ILE A 386 4.03 30.36 15.10
C ILE A 386 5.54 30.53 15.06
N PRO A 387 6.29 29.92 15.99
CA PRO A 387 7.74 29.97 15.96
C PRO A 387 8.25 29.16 14.76
N ASP A 388 9.42 29.55 14.24
CA ASP A 388 10.17 28.67 13.35
C ASP A 388 10.67 27.46 14.15
N PRO A 389 10.67 26.24 13.58
CA PRO A 389 11.32 25.12 14.21
C PRO A 389 12.81 25.40 14.48
N PRO A 390 13.38 24.98 15.61
CA PRO A 390 14.79 25.24 15.94
C PRO A 390 15.77 24.78 14.84
N THR A 391 15.41 23.69 14.15
CA THR A 391 16.23 23.05 13.12
C THR A 391 15.99 23.60 11.70
N GLN A 392 15.16 24.65 11.54
CA GLN A 392 14.80 25.20 10.23
C GLN A 392 15.87 26.11 9.62
N ALA A 393 16.61 26.86 10.42
CA ALA A 393 17.54 27.87 9.91
C ALA A 393 18.70 27.23 9.13
N ASP A 394 19.14 27.86 8.03
CA ASP A 394 20.34 27.45 7.27
C ASP A 394 21.62 27.92 7.96
N THR A 395 21.99 27.23 9.04
CA THR A 395 23.20 27.51 9.82
C THR A 395 24.16 26.32 9.79
N PRO A 396 25.48 26.55 9.96
CA PRO A 396 26.45 25.47 10.13
C PRO A 396 26.07 24.48 11.25
N GLU A 397 25.48 24.98 12.34
CA GLU A 397 25.08 24.18 13.50
C GLU A 397 23.95 23.20 13.17
N ASN A 398 22.88 23.66 12.50
CA ASN A 398 21.74 22.81 12.13
C ASN A 398 22.08 21.74 11.08
N TYR A 399 23.18 21.94 10.34
CA TYR A 399 23.65 21.03 9.30
C TYR A 399 24.95 20.30 9.67
N ARG A 400 25.37 20.36 10.94
CA ARG A 400 26.59 19.70 11.42
C ARG A 400 26.49 18.19 11.22
N GLY A 401 27.33 17.65 10.33
CA GLY A 401 27.37 16.22 10.02
C GLY A 401 26.14 15.69 9.27
N LYS A 402 25.14 16.53 8.96
CA LYS A 402 23.98 16.12 8.15
C LYS A 402 24.42 15.72 6.74
N PRO A 403 23.71 14.78 6.08
CA PRO A 403 23.95 14.47 4.69
C PRO A 403 23.69 15.67 3.78
N MET A 404 24.43 15.71 2.67
CA MET A 404 24.26 16.75 1.65
C MET A 404 22.84 16.77 1.10
N TRP A 405 22.20 15.62 0.91
CA TRP A 405 20.84 15.56 0.35
C TRP A 405 19.82 16.35 1.19
N VAL A 406 19.94 16.32 2.52
CA VAL A 406 19.04 17.03 3.45
C VAL A 406 19.15 18.54 3.21
N LYS A 407 20.38 19.07 3.22
CA LYS A 407 20.63 20.49 2.96
C LYS A 407 20.24 20.89 1.53
N ASN A 408 20.54 20.05 0.54
CA ASN A 408 20.17 20.27 -0.85
C ASN A 408 18.67 20.26 -1.09
N GLN A 409 17.91 19.53 -0.28
CA GLN A 409 16.46 19.42 -0.42
C GLN A 409 15.74 20.72 -0.02
N ARG A 410 16.35 21.57 0.82
CA ARG A 410 15.76 22.87 1.22
C ARG A 410 15.25 23.71 0.05
N ASN A 411 16.01 23.77 -1.03
CA ASN A 411 15.58 24.40 -2.28
C ASN A 411 14.98 23.34 -3.20
N SER A 412 13.79 22.82 -2.89
CA SER A 412 13.11 21.85 -3.74
C SER A 412 11.60 21.83 -3.45
N TRP A 413 10.86 20.98 -4.17
CA TRP A 413 9.43 20.76 -3.94
C TRP A 413 9.08 20.44 -2.48
N HIS A 414 9.95 19.76 -1.73
CA HIS A 414 9.74 19.41 -0.31
C HIS A 414 10.72 20.14 0.64
N GLY A 415 11.22 21.30 0.24
CA GLY A 415 12.11 22.11 1.09
C GLY A 415 11.54 23.48 1.41
N VAL A 416 11.95 24.03 2.55
CA VAL A 416 11.42 25.32 3.05
C VAL A 416 11.80 26.54 2.20
N ASP A 417 12.85 26.46 1.37
CA ASP A 417 13.28 27.61 0.55
C ASP A 417 12.49 27.71 -0.77
N PHE A 418 11.84 26.62 -1.20
CA PHE A 418 11.00 26.58 -2.40
C PHE A 418 9.80 25.60 -2.31
N PRO A 419 9.01 25.66 -1.21
CA PRO A 419 8.02 24.66 -0.88
C PRO A 419 6.96 24.54 -1.99
N TYR A 420 6.74 23.32 -2.47
CA TYR A 420 5.85 23.01 -3.59
C TYR A 420 6.07 23.89 -4.84
N HIS A 421 7.31 24.34 -5.06
CA HIS A 421 7.69 25.30 -6.10
C HIS A 421 6.89 26.61 -6.06
N SER A 422 6.64 27.10 -4.85
CA SER A 422 5.89 28.33 -4.61
C SER A 422 6.59 29.22 -3.56
N ASP A 423 6.01 30.38 -3.30
CA ASP A 423 6.33 31.31 -2.22
C ASP A 423 5.49 31.04 -0.96
N LEU A 424 4.99 29.81 -0.78
CA LEU A 424 4.19 29.41 0.37
C LEU A 424 4.87 29.77 1.70
N ASP A 425 4.14 30.49 2.54
CA ASP A 425 4.52 30.76 3.92
C ASP A 425 4.24 29.53 4.79
N VAL A 426 5.30 28.87 5.25
CA VAL A 426 5.23 27.66 6.07
C VAL A 426 4.53 27.90 7.41
N LYS A 427 4.60 29.12 7.97
CA LYS A 427 3.92 29.45 9.23
C LYS A 427 2.42 29.52 9.04
N GLU A 428 1.94 30.28 8.05
CA GLU A 428 0.51 30.30 7.71
C GLU A 428 0.02 28.92 7.27
N TYR A 429 0.87 28.15 6.59
CA TYR A 429 0.58 26.76 6.24
C TYR A 429 0.35 25.89 7.49
N TYR A 430 1.21 26.00 8.51
CA TYR A 430 1.02 25.31 9.79
C TYR A 430 -0.22 25.81 10.55
N ARG A 431 -0.52 27.12 10.51
CA ARG A 431 -1.77 27.65 11.08
C ARG A 431 -3.00 26.98 10.48
N ASN A 432 -3.03 26.87 9.16
CA ASN A 432 -4.12 26.23 8.43
C ASN A 432 -4.19 24.72 8.66
N TYR A 433 -3.05 24.05 8.86
CA TYR A 433 -3.01 22.68 9.36
C TYR A 433 -3.74 22.56 10.72
N CYS A 434 -3.40 23.38 11.71
CA CYS A 434 -4.04 23.36 13.03
C CYS A 434 -5.56 23.66 12.97
N ARG A 435 -5.98 24.62 12.12
CA ARG A 435 -7.41 24.91 11.88
C ARG A 435 -8.15 23.74 11.23
N THR A 436 -7.50 23.08 10.26
CA THR A 436 -8.07 21.90 9.56
C THR A 436 -8.21 20.71 10.51
N LEU A 437 -7.26 20.55 11.45
CA LEU A 437 -7.27 19.48 12.45
C LEU A 437 -8.47 19.56 13.39
N SER A 438 -8.95 20.76 13.71
CA SER A 438 -10.09 20.94 14.62
C SER A 438 -11.37 20.25 14.12
N ALA A 439 -11.55 20.09 12.80
CA ALA A 439 -12.68 19.31 12.27
C ALA A 439 -12.53 17.79 12.49
N VAL A 440 -11.30 17.28 12.60
CA VAL A 440 -11.04 15.88 12.97
C VAL A 440 -11.31 15.68 14.46
N ASP A 441 -10.94 16.65 15.30
CA ASP A 441 -11.28 16.62 16.73
C ASP A 441 -12.80 16.63 16.95
N ASP A 442 -13.55 17.48 16.23
CA ASP A 442 -15.02 17.46 16.23
C ASP A 442 -15.58 16.07 15.86
N SER A 443 -15.00 15.44 14.83
CA SER A 443 -15.39 14.10 14.36
C SER A 443 -15.23 13.04 15.46
N VAL A 444 -14.10 13.07 16.17
CA VAL A 444 -13.84 12.21 17.33
C VAL A 444 -14.84 12.48 18.45
N GLY A 445 -15.13 13.75 18.73
CA GLY A 445 -16.14 14.14 19.73
C GLY A 445 -17.52 13.55 19.45
N ARG A 446 -17.94 13.58 18.18
CA ARG A 446 -19.22 12.98 17.74
C ARG A 446 -19.24 11.45 17.89
N LEU A 447 -18.16 10.76 17.54
CA LEU A 447 -18.05 9.30 17.71
C LEU A 447 -18.06 8.90 19.20
N LEU A 448 -17.36 9.65 20.06
CA LEU A 448 -17.41 9.45 21.51
C LEU A 448 -18.81 9.71 22.07
N GLY A 449 -19.50 10.76 21.58
CA GLY A 449 -20.89 11.03 21.91
C GLY A 449 -21.81 9.85 21.57
N TRP A 450 -21.65 9.28 20.38
CA TRP A 450 -22.39 8.10 19.94
C TRP A 450 -22.13 6.88 20.82
N LEU A 451 -20.87 6.60 21.16
CA LEU A 451 -20.51 5.49 22.05
C LEU A 451 -21.15 5.62 23.43
N ARG A 452 -21.22 6.84 23.98
CA ARG A 452 -21.92 7.12 25.24
C ARG A 452 -23.41 6.88 25.13
N GLU A 453 -24.05 7.43 24.10
CA GLU A 453 -25.49 7.28 23.87
C GLU A 453 -25.90 5.80 23.77
N LYS A 454 -25.12 5.00 23.03
CA LYS A 454 -25.37 3.57 22.85
C LYS A 454 -24.87 2.68 24.00
N LYS A 455 -24.31 3.27 25.07
CA LYS A 455 -23.74 2.55 26.23
C LYS A 455 -22.67 1.53 25.80
N LEU A 456 -21.85 1.90 24.82
CA LEU A 456 -20.76 1.09 24.28
C LEU A 456 -19.38 1.57 24.74
N GLU A 457 -19.29 2.77 25.32
CA GLU A 457 -18.05 3.44 25.73
C GLU A 457 -17.07 2.54 26.49
N GLN A 458 -17.55 1.72 27.43
CA GLN A 458 -16.70 0.85 28.26
C GLN A 458 -16.03 -0.29 27.49
N LYS A 459 -16.68 -0.78 26.42
CA LYS A 459 -16.33 -2.08 25.79
C LYS A 459 -15.94 -1.99 24.32
N ALA A 460 -16.38 -0.97 23.60
CA ALA A 460 -15.99 -0.75 22.22
C ALA A 460 -14.60 -0.14 22.15
N LEU A 461 -13.76 -0.65 21.25
CA LEU A 461 -12.45 -0.09 20.99
C LEU A 461 -12.56 1.04 19.96
N LEU A 462 -12.37 2.29 20.40
CA LEU A 462 -12.08 3.40 19.50
C LEU A 462 -10.58 3.62 19.47
N LEU A 463 -9.94 3.44 18.31
CA LEU A 463 -8.53 3.77 18.12
C LEU A 463 -8.38 4.89 17.10
N TYR A 464 -7.61 5.91 17.46
CA TYR A 464 -7.24 7.03 16.63
C TYR A 464 -5.75 6.96 16.29
N MET A 465 -5.39 7.18 15.02
CA MET A 465 -3.98 7.35 14.63
C MET A 465 -3.79 8.27 13.43
N GLY A 466 -2.56 8.77 13.23
CA GLY A 466 -2.11 9.36 11.97
C GLY A 466 -1.63 8.30 10.97
N ASP A 467 -1.77 8.52 9.66
CA ASP A 467 -1.22 7.61 8.63
C ASP A 467 0.26 7.84 8.34
N ASN A 468 0.78 9.03 8.65
CA ASN A 468 2.18 9.40 8.76
C ASN A 468 2.27 10.77 9.45
N GLY A 469 3.48 11.16 9.85
CA GLY A 469 3.75 12.52 10.34
C GLY A 469 3.89 13.52 9.18
N PHE A 470 4.38 14.72 9.52
CA PHE A 470 4.60 15.82 8.58
C PHE A 470 5.61 16.83 9.11
N LEU A 471 6.53 17.29 8.27
CA LEU A 471 7.49 18.37 8.57
C LEU A 471 6.92 19.73 8.16
N PHE A 472 7.10 20.71 9.05
CA PHE A 472 6.74 22.12 8.89
C PHE A 472 7.97 23.03 8.97
N GLY A 473 9.09 22.52 8.48
CA GLY A 473 10.35 23.24 8.39
C GLY A 473 11.48 22.66 9.23
N GLU A 474 11.21 21.66 10.06
CA GLU A 474 12.25 20.89 10.74
C GLU A 474 13.27 20.38 9.73
N HIS A 475 14.56 20.52 10.06
CA HIS A 475 15.69 20.21 9.19
C HIS A 475 15.73 20.96 7.84
N GLY A 476 14.92 22.01 7.69
CA GLY A 476 14.72 22.73 6.43
C GLY A 476 13.82 22.00 5.43
N LEU A 477 13.01 21.06 5.89
CA LEU A 477 12.17 20.20 5.06
C LEU A 477 10.68 20.44 5.34
N ILE A 478 9.84 20.14 4.34
CA ILE A 478 8.39 19.99 4.51
C ILE A 478 7.94 18.62 4.00
N ASP A 479 6.67 18.27 4.18
CA ASP A 479 6.09 16.98 3.76
C ASP A 479 6.59 15.81 4.64
N LYS A 480 6.80 14.62 4.08
CA LYS A 480 7.14 13.39 4.83
C LYS A 480 8.25 12.63 4.10
N ARG A 481 8.26 11.29 4.14
CA ARG A 481 9.15 10.33 3.42
C ARG A 481 10.44 9.96 4.14
N ASN A 482 10.99 10.86 4.92
CA ASN A 482 12.24 10.61 5.65
C ASN A 482 11.98 9.89 6.99
N ALA A 483 13.06 9.53 7.68
CA ALA A 483 13.01 8.80 8.95
C ALA A 483 13.18 9.71 10.19
N TYR A 484 13.06 11.03 10.03
CA TYR A 484 13.02 11.95 11.18
C TYR A 484 11.71 11.78 11.96
N GLU A 485 11.74 12.04 13.27
CA GLU A 485 10.60 11.80 14.18
C GLU A 485 9.35 12.51 13.67
N GLU A 486 9.44 13.73 13.16
CA GLU A 486 8.31 14.49 12.61
C GLU A 486 7.65 13.82 11.41
N SER A 487 8.39 13.02 10.63
CA SER A 487 7.88 12.30 9.46
C SER A 487 7.30 10.93 9.82
N MET A 488 8.00 10.17 10.67
CA MET A 488 7.66 8.78 10.94
C MET A 488 6.88 8.54 12.23
N ARG A 489 6.94 9.46 13.20
CA ARG A 489 6.17 9.36 14.45
C ARG A 489 4.79 9.95 14.23
N ILE A 490 3.80 9.28 14.80
CA ILE A 490 2.39 9.63 14.63
C ILE A 490 1.71 9.75 15.99
N PRO A 491 0.60 10.51 16.08
CA PRO A 491 -0.27 10.42 17.24
C PRO A 491 -0.98 9.06 17.20
N MET A 492 -1.09 8.41 18.35
CA MET A 492 -1.95 7.25 18.51
C MET A 492 -2.58 7.26 19.90
N LEU A 493 -3.91 7.14 19.91
CA LEU A 493 -4.76 7.21 21.09
C LEU A 493 -5.80 6.09 21.01
N ALA A 494 -6.17 5.51 22.14
CA ALA A 494 -7.22 4.50 22.17
C ALA A 494 -8.17 4.75 23.34
N HIS A 495 -9.45 4.43 23.17
CA HIS A 495 -10.46 4.48 24.20
C HIS A 495 -11.20 3.16 24.24
N CYS A 496 -11.08 2.47 25.37
CA CYS A 496 -11.81 1.26 25.74
C CYS A 496 -11.44 0.98 27.21
N PRO A 497 -12.16 1.54 28.19
CA PRO A 497 -11.83 1.41 29.60
C PRO A 497 -11.58 -0.02 30.10
N GLU A 498 -12.26 -1.02 29.53
CA GLU A 498 -12.01 -2.44 29.85
C GLU A 498 -10.64 -2.97 29.37
N LEU A 499 -10.04 -2.37 28.35
CA LEU A 499 -8.69 -2.71 27.86
C LEU A 499 -7.62 -1.76 28.38
N PHE A 500 -7.98 -0.48 28.53
CA PHE A 500 -7.11 0.61 28.89
C PHE A 500 -7.78 1.42 30.00
N PRO A 501 -7.41 1.21 31.27
CA PRO A 501 -7.80 2.12 32.34
C PRO A 501 -7.48 3.58 31.94
N GLY A 502 -8.32 4.53 32.31
CA GLY A 502 -8.15 5.93 31.91
C GLY A 502 -6.77 6.49 32.29
N GLY A 503 -6.13 7.18 31.33
CA GLY A 503 -4.79 7.74 31.50
C GLY A 503 -3.65 6.74 31.29
N THR A 504 -3.92 5.58 30.69
CA THR A 504 -2.88 4.57 30.42
C THR A 504 -1.83 5.12 29.46
N VAL A 505 -0.54 4.99 29.80
CA VAL A 505 0.56 5.32 28.88
C VAL A 505 1.24 4.04 28.44
N VAL A 506 1.07 3.66 27.17
CA VAL A 506 1.65 2.44 26.63
C VAL A 506 3.09 2.71 26.18
N LYS A 507 4.03 2.34 27.04
CA LYS A 507 5.46 2.49 26.80
C LYS A 507 5.95 1.38 25.88
N GLY A 508 6.50 1.71 24.73
CA GLY A 508 7.08 0.77 23.77
C GLY A 508 6.92 1.24 22.34
N VAL A 509 7.80 0.76 21.44
CA VAL A 509 7.76 1.13 20.02
C VAL A 509 6.67 0.34 19.32
N VAL A 510 5.52 0.96 19.10
CA VAL A 510 4.41 0.39 18.32
C VAL A 510 4.40 1.01 16.92
N ALA A 511 3.86 0.28 15.95
CA ALA A 511 3.87 0.72 14.56
C ALA A 511 2.55 0.43 13.83
N ASN A 512 2.35 1.11 12.72
CA ASN A 512 1.20 0.93 11.83
C ASN A 512 0.97 -0.55 11.39
N ILE A 513 2.02 -1.37 11.28
CA ILE A 513 1.91 -2.82 11.02
C ILE A 513 1.21 -3.60 12.15
N ASP A 514 1.18 -3.07 13.38
CA ASP A 514 0.58 -3.75 14.55
C ASP A 514 -0.93 -3.64 14.60
N ILE A 515 -1.52 -2.73 13.83
CA ILE A 515 -2.94 -2.41 13.87
C ILE A 515 -3.79 -3.61 13.48
N ALA A 516 -3.44 -4.30 12.39
CA ALA A 516 -4.13 -5.51 11.96
C ALA A 516 -4.13 -6.59 13.06
N ALA A 517 -2.96 -6.91 13.60
CA ALA A 517 -2.81 -7.91 14.66
C ALA A 517 -3.59 -7.54 15.94
N THR A 518 -3.56 -6.26 16.31
CA THR A 518 -4.28 -5.74 17.48
C THR A 518 -5.80 -5.82 17.31
N PHE A 519 -6.34 -5.45 16.15
CA PHE A 519 -7.78 -5.54 15.89
C PHE A 519 -8.27 -6.97 15.77
N LEU A 520 -7.48 -7.88 15.20
CA LEU A 520 -7.79 -9.31 15.23
C LEU A 520 -7.82 -9.84 16.69
N ALA A 521 -6.85 -9.46 17.51
CA ALA A 521 -6.83 -9.85 18.92
C ALA A 521 -8.03 -9.27 19.71
N ALA A 522 -8.38 -7.99 19.49
CA ALA A 522 -9.57 -7.36 20.07
C ALA A 522 -10.87 -8.04 19.60
N ALA A 523 -10.85 -8.65 18.42
CA ALA A 523 -11.94 -9.45 17.91
C ALA A 523 -11.97 -10.91 18.41
N GLY A 524 -11.01 -11.30 19.25
CA GLY A 524 -10.87 -12.67 19.76
C GLY A 524 -10.30 -13.65 18.73
N LEU A 525 -9.48 -13.18 17.79
CA LEU A 525 -8.87 -13.99 16.72
C LEU A 525 -7.34 -13.98 16.86
N LYS A 526 -6.71 -15.12 16.61
CA LYS A 526 -5.25 -15.22 16.57
C LYS A 526 -4.69 -14.51 15.34
N THR A 527 -3.56 -13.84 15.49
CA THR A 527 -2.87 -13.18 14.38
C THR A 527 -2.26 -14.24 13.44
N PRO A 528 -2.45 -14.12 12.12
CA PRO A 528 -1.79 -15.00 11.15
C PRO A 528 -0.27 -14.92 11.26
N SER A 529 0.42 -16.07 11.17
CA SER A 529 1.87 -16.15 11.33
C SER A 529 2.69 -15.43 10.25
N TYR A 530 2.05 -15.01 9.15
CA TYR A 530 2.71 -14.29 8.06
C TYR A 530 2.70 -12.77 8.26
N MET A 531 1.91 -12.23 9.21
CA MET A 531 1.92 -10.79 9.51
C MET A 531 3.22 -10.42 10.23
N ASP A 532 3.77 -9.26 9.90
CA ASP A 532 4.99 -8.74 10.52
C ASP A 532 4.68 -8.02 11.85
N GLY A 533 3.48 -7.45 11.95
CA GLY A 533 3.00 -6.78 13.15
C GLY A 533 2.66 -7.73 14.30
N THR A 534 2.60 -7.17 15.50
CA THR A 534 2.23 -7.90 16.73
C THR A 534 1.20 -7.10 17.50
N SER A 535 0.20 -7.77 18.06
CA SER A 535 -0.80 -7.11 18.92
C SER A 535 -0.13 -6.46 20.12
N PHE A 536 -0.43 -5.19 20.38
CA PHE A 536 0.07 -4.46 21.55
C PHE A 536 -0.88 -4.54 22.76
N LEU A 537 -1.96 -5.33 22.73
CA LEU A 537 -2.91 -5.41 23.85
C LEU A 537 -2.27 -5.97 25.12
N ASP A 538 -1.38 -6.96 24.99
CA ASP A 538 -0.66 -7.51 26.15
C ASP A 538 0.41 -6.56 26.67
N LEU A 539 1.03 -5.76 25.79
CA LEU A 539 1.91 -4.67 26.20
C LEU A 539 1.14 -3.60 26.98
N ALA A 540 -0.03 -3.19 26.48
CA ALA A 540 -0.83 -2.14 27.09
C ALA A 540 -1.47 -2.54 28.43
N SER A 541 -1.83 -3.81 28.58
CA SER A 541 -2.36 -4.35 29.85
C SER A 541 -1.26 -4.75 30.86
N GLY A 542 0.01 -4.61 30.49
CA GLY A 542 1.16 -4.96 31.34
C GLY A 542 1.44 -6.47 31.44
N LYS A 543 0.69 -7.32 30.73
CA LYS A 543 0.93 -8.77 30.67
C LYS A 543 2.24 -9.12 29.99
N GLN A 544 2.63 -8.35 28.97
CA GLN A 544 3.93 -8.45 28.31
C GLN A 544 4.85 -7.33 28.81
N PRO A 545 6.00 -7.65 29.45
CA PRO A 545 6.94 -6.63 29.88
C PRO A 545 7.64 -5.99 28.67
N LEU A 546 8.00 -4.71 28.78
CA LEU A 546 8.69 -3.95 27.74
C LEU A 546 10.01 -4.61 27.29
N SER A 547 10.70 -5.34 28.17
CA SER A 547 11.93 -6.08 27.85
C SER A 547 11.71 -7.23 26.85
N GLN A 548 10.48 -7.73 26.74
CA GLN A 548 10.06 -8.75 25.77
C GLN A 548 9.38 -8.13 24.54
N TRP A 549 9.24 -6.81 24.48
CA TRP A 549 8.75 -6.12 23.29
C TRP A 549 9.88 -5.88 22.29
N ARG A 550 9.55 -5.40 21.08
CA ARG A 550 10.57 -5.14 20.05
C ARG A 550 11.53 -4.04 20.50
N GLN A 551 12.82 -4.27 20.25
CA GLN A 551 13.88 -3.31 20.57
C GLN A 551 14.09 -2.25 19.47
N TYR A 552 13.88 -2.63 18.21
CA TYR A 552 14.03 -1.76 17.05
C TYR A 552 12.83 -1.90 16.11
N LEU A 553 12.37 -0.76 15.60
CA LEU A 553 11.47 -0.69 14.46
C LEU A 553 12.27 -0.47 13.19
N LEU A 554 11.95 -1.24 12.14
CA LEU A 554 12.45 -0.99 10.78
C LEU A 554 11.60 0.08 10.12
N TYR A 555 12.26 1.06 9.52
CA TYR A 555 11.66 2.02 8.61
C TYR A 555 12.24 1.84 7.21
N GLU A 556 11.41 1.99 6.19
CA GLU A 556 11.78 1.87 4.78
C GLU A 556 11.05 2.91 3.94
N TYR A 557 11.78 3.54 3.03
CA TYR A 557 11.25 4.42 2.00
C TYR A 557 12.06 4.21 0.72
N TYR A 558 11.38 4.04 -0.40
CA TYR A 558 12.02 3.83 -1.70
C TYR A 558 11.97 5.11 -2.51
N TRP A 559 13.07 5.41 -3.19
CA TRP A 559 13.19 6.61 -4.01
C TRP A 559 12.09 6.68 -5.09
N GLU A 560 11.46 7.86 -5.20
CA GLU A 560 10.38 8.12 -6.14
C GLU A 560 10.80 9.14 -7.21
N TRP A 561 10.61 8.80 -8.48
CA TRP A 561 10.94 9.72 -9.59
C TRP A 561 10.15 11.02 -9.56
N ASN A 562 8.88 10.99 -9.11
CA ASN A 562 8.05 12.19 -9.07
C ASN A 562 8.57 13.21 -8.05
N PHE A 563 9.30 12.76 -7.02
CA PHE A 563 9.84 13.59 -5.94
C PHE A 563 11.29 13.17 -5.63
N PRO A 564 12.24 13.42 -6.54
CA PRO A 564 13.53 12.73 -6.58
C PRO A 564 14.54 13.17 -5.52
N HIS A 565 14.16 14.05 -4.59
CA HIS A 565 15.05 14.70 -3.62
C HIS A 565 15.29 13.89 -2.35
N THR A 566 14.32 13.04 -1.98
CA THR A 566 14.49 12.10 -0.85
C THR A 566 15.06 10.79 -1.40
N PRO A 567 16.26 10.35 -0.98
CA PRO A 567 16.86 9.10 -1.42
C PRO A 567 16.08 7.88 -0.91
N THR A 568 16.49 6.68 -1.31
CA THR A 568 16.03 5.45 -0.63
C THR A 568 16.59 5.46 0.80
N VAL A 569 15.71 5.30 1.78
CA VAL A 569 16.02 5.37 3.21
C VAL A 569 15.67 4.06 3.89
N PHE A 570 16.60 3.54 4.70
CA PHE A 570 16.31 2.52 5.69
C PHE A 570 16.73 3.03 7.07
N ALA A 571 15.93 2.75 8.10
CA ALA A 571 16.32 3.12 9.46
C ALA A 571 15.98 2.03 10.48
N LEU A 572 16.78 1.97 11.54
CA LEU A 572 16.40 1.31 12.78
C LEU A 572 16.16 2.35 13.87
N ARG A 573 14.92 2.44 14.32
CA ARG A 573 14.53 3.30 15.44
C ARG A 573 14.38 2.45 16.70
N GLY A 574 15.28 2.64 17.66
CA GLY A 574 15.19 2.05 19.00
C GLY A 574 14.63 3.01 20.05
N ASN A 575 14.68 2.64 21.33
CA ASN A 575 14.23 3.51 22.43
C ASN A 575 15.17 4.71 22.68
N ARG A 576 16.47 4.56 22.38
CA ARG A 576 17.49 5.59 22.60
C ARG A 576 18.17 5.99 21.29
N PHE A 577 18.71 5.02 20.55
CA PHE A 577 19.43 5.32 19.32
C PHE A 577 18.55 5.12 18.08
N LYS A 578 18.76 5.98 17.07
CA LYS A 578 18.24 5.81 15.72
C LYS A 578 19.37 5.85 14.71
N LEU A 579 19.45 4.84 13.84
CA LEU A 579 20.38 4.77 12.71
C LEU A 579 19.57 4.95 11.43
N ILE A 580 20.01 5.84 10.55
CA ILE A 580 19.44 6.05 9.21
C ILE A 580 20.53 5.80 8.17
N VAL A 581 20.23 4.95 7.20
CA VAL A 581 21.13 4.52 6.13
C VAL A 581 20.50 4.86 4.78
N TYR A 582 21.31 5.39 3.88
CA TYR A 582 20.87 5.81 2.54
C TYR A 582 21.44 4.92 1.45
N HIS A 583 20.63 4.61 0.44
CA HIS A 583 21.06 3.87 -0.74
C HIS A 583 20.91 4.71 -2.02
N GLY A 584 21.91 4.59 -2.90
CA GLY A 584 21.91 5.22 -4.22
C GLY A 584 22.46 6.64 -4.29
N ILE A 585 23.13 7.12 -3.24
CA ILE A 585 23.77 8.44 -3.18
C ILE A 585 25.21 8.35 -2.68
N TRP A 586 26.06 9.31 -3.08
CA TRP A 586 27.41 9.47 -2.54
C TRP A 586 27.37 10.49 -1.40
N ASP A 587 27.02 10.03 -0.20
CA ASP A 587 26.76 10.87 0.96
C ASP A 587 27.11 10.13 2.27
N THR A 588 26.68 10.65 3.43
CA THR A 588 26.85 10.02 4.75
C THR A 588 25.54 9.43 5.31
N ASP A 589 25.67 8.42 6.16
CA ASP A 589 24.59 7.91 7.03
C ASP A 589 24.37 8.84 8.24
N GLU A 590 23.34 8.58 9.05
CA GLU A 590 23.03 9.32 10.27
C GLU A 590 22.86 8.41 11.50
N LEU A 591 23.36 8.85 12.67
CA LEU A 591 23.13 8.21 13.97
C LEU A 591 22.75 9.27 15.01
N TYR A 592 21.64 9.09 15.71
CA TYR A 592 21.16 10.00 16.76
C TYR A 592 20.99 9.28 18.10
N ASP A 593 21.34 9.97 19.19
CA ASP A 593 20.94 9.62 20.55
C ASP A 593 19.69 10.42 20.92
N LEU A 594 18.51 9.86 20.69
CA LEU A 594 17.21 10.52 20.89
C LEU A 594 16.94 10.91 22.35
N SER A 595 17.71 10.39 23.31
CA SER A 595 17.61 10.80 24.71
C SER A 595 18.35 12.12 24.99
N ALA A 596 19.46 12.36 24.30
CA ALA A 596 20.24 13.59 24.43
C ALA A 596 19.88 14.64 23.37
N ASP A 597 19.45 14.18 22.20
CA ASP A 597 19.13 14.98 21.01
C ASP A 597 17.78 14.54 20.43
N PRO A 598 16.66 14.91 21.06
CA PRO A 598 15.32 14.54 20.60
C PRO A 598 14.91 15.25 19.29
N LEU A 599 15.65 16.29 18.89
CA LEU A 599 15.42 17.06 17.66
C LEU A 599 16.35 16.62 16.52
N GLU A 600 17.15 15.58 16.72
CA GLU A 600 18.02 14.97 15.71
C GLU A 600 18.93 15.99 15.01
N GLN A 601 19.58 16.86 15.77
CA GLN A 601 20.48 17.89 15.25
C GLN A 601 21.91 17.38 15.06
N ASP A 602 22.40 16.56 15.99
CA ASP A 602 23.81 16.19 16.08
C ASP A 602 24.04 14.78 15.55
N ASN A 603 24.48 14.69 14.29
CA ASN A 603 24.78 13.40 13.69
C ASN A 603 26.07 12.79 14.26
N LEU A 604 25.92 11.69 15.00
CA LEU A 604 27.00 10.97 15.70
C LEU A 604 27.73 9.94 14.82
N ILE A 605 27.38 9.79 13.54
CA ILE A 605 27.87 8.70 12.69
C ILE A 605 29.41 8.66 12.56
N HIS A 606 30.07 9.81 12.63
CA HIS A 606 31.53 9.96 12.51
C HIS A 606 32.21 10.19 13.87
N VAL A 607 31.46 10.13 14.98
CA VAL A 607 32.00 10.32 16.33
C VAL A 607 32.57 9.00 16.83
N ARG A 608 33.86 9.00 17.19
CA ARG A 608 34.65 7.79 17.48
C ARG A 608 34.03 6.96 18.60
N GLU A 609 33.53 7.62 19.63
CA GLU A 609 32.89 7.04 20.81
C GLU A 609 31.62 6.26 20.46
N HIS A 610 30.95 6.60 19.35
CA HIS A 610 29.71 5.98 18.89
C HIS A 610 29.90 4.97 17.74
N ALA A 611 31.14 4.76 17.27
CA ALA A 611 31.42 3.86 16.15
C ALA A 611 30.95 2.42 16.39
N ALA A 612 31.10 1.90 17.61
CA ALA A 612 30.63 0.56 17.97
C ALA A 612 29.10 0.45 17.95
N THR A 613 28.40 1.50 18.39
CA THR A 613 26.94 1.58 18.34
C THR A 613 26.45 1.61 16.89
N ALA A 614 27.04 2.45 16.05
CA ALA A 614 26.73 2.52 14.62
C ALA A 614 26.92 1.15 13.93
N ALA A 615 28.06 0.49 14.17
CA ALA A 615 28.35 -0.81 13.59
C ALA A 615 27.35 -1.89 14.02
N LYS A 616 27.00 -1.93 15.32
CA LYS A 616 26.01 -2.86 15.87
C LYS A 616 24.62 -2.65 15.24
N MET A 617 24.16 -1.41 15.18
CA MET A 617 22.85 -1.09 14.58
C MET A 617 22.83 -1.36 13.08
N ARG A 618 23.92 -1.07 12.36
CA ARG A 618 24.03 -1.36 10.93
C ARG A 618 23.95 -2.86 10.67
N LYS A 619 24.65 -3.67 11.46
CA LYS A 619 24.53 -5.14 11.39
C LYS A 619 23.08 -5.58 11.65
N ALA A 620 22.45 -5.07 12.70
CA ALA A 620 21.06 -5.42 13.04
C ALA A 620 20.06 -5.01 11.93
N LEU A 621 20.32 -3.91 11.22
CA LEU A 621 19.50 -3.46 10.09
C LEU A 621 19.56 -4.48 8.95
N TYR A 622 20.77 -4.83 8.51
CA TYR A 622 20.95 -5.76 7.40
C TYR A 622 20.55 -7.19 7.76
N ASP A 623 20.84 -7.67 8.97
CA ASP A 623 20.36 -8.98 9.45
C ASP A 623 18.82 -9.07 9.35
N ARG A 624 18.12 -7.98 9.66
CA ARG A 624 16.65 -7.92 9.57
C ARG A 624 16.18 -7.90 8.13
N LEU A 625 16.75 -7.04 7.27
CA LEU A 625 16.40 -6.96 5.86
C LEU A 625 16.67 -8.28 5.14
N GLU A 626 17.79 -8.96 5.41
CA GLU A 626 18.07 -10.28 4.85
C GLU A 626 17.06 -11.32 5.31
N LYS A 627 16.78 -11.38 6.62
CA LYS A 627 15.84 -12.35 7.18
C LYS A 627 14.40 -12.15 6.69
N SER A 628 13.98 -10.91 6.44
CA SER A 628 12.66 -10.59 5.90
C SER A 628 12.62 -10.50 4.37
N GLY A 629 13.73 -10.75 3.67
CA GLY A 629 13.78 -10.60 2.21
C GLY A 629 13.64 -9.14 1.72
N GLY A 630 13.84 -8.15 2.58
CA GLY A 630 13.84 -6.72 2.28
C GLY A 630 15.10 -6.19 1.59
N MET A 631 15.96 -7.06 1.06
CA MET A 631 17.20 -6.68 0.36
C MET A 631 16.98 -6.24 -1.11
N SER A 632 15.74 -6.09 -1.54
CA SER A 632 15.37 -5.72 -2.91
C SER A 632 14.55 -4.44 -2.94
N VAL A 633 15.02 -3.45 -3.71
CA VAL A 633 14.32 -2.18 -3.92
C VAL A 633 13.77 -2.15 -5.35
N PRO A 634 12.44 -2.14 -5.54
CA PRO A 634 11.84 -2.07 -6.85
C PRO A 634 12.03 -0.68 -7.47
N PHE A 635 12.27 -0.65 -8.78
CA PHE A 635 12.33 0.60 -9.54
C PHE A 635 10.93 1.08 -9.93
N GLY A 636 10.61 2.33 -9.61
CA GLY A 636 9.39 2.99 -10.07
C GLY A 636 9.47 3.46 -11.53
N PHE A 637 8.32 3.51 -12.21
CA PHE A 637 8.23 4.06 -13.57
C PHE A 637 8.33 5.58 -13.58
N LYS A 638 9.12 6.13 -14.51
CA LYS A 638 9.22 7.57 -14.75
C LYS A 638 8.05 8.07 -15.59
N ARG A 639 6.94 8.43 -14.95
CA ARG A 639 5.67 8.81 -15.61
C ARG A 639 5.57 10.28 -16.02
N SER A 640 6.44 11.15 -15.52
CA SER A 640 6.40 12.60 -15.74
C SER A 640 7.82 13.20 -15.75
N ALA A 641 7.96 14.52 -15.85
CA ALA A 641 9.25 15.19 -15.70
C ALA A 641 9.76 15.20 -14.23
N GLY A 642 8.92 14.82 -13.27
CA GLY A 642 9.20 14.91 -11.83
C GLY A 642 9.17 16.36 -11.32
N ALA A 643 9.00 16.53 -10.02
CA ALA A 643 8.96 17.83 -9.36
C ALA A 643 10.38 18.38 -9.11
N ASN A 644 11.25 18.38 -10.12
CA ASN A 644 12.68 18.65 -9.96
C ASN A 644 13.12 20.08 -10.30
N LEU A 645 12.40 21.11 -9.85
CA LEU A 645 12.80 22.51 -10.05
C LEU A 645 13.60 23.03 -8.85
N ARG A 646 14.30 24.14 -9.05
CA ARG A 646 15.07 24.88 -8.03
C ARG A 646 14.79 26.36 -8.18
N ARG A 647 14.68 27.07 -7.06
CA ARG A 647 14.63 28.54 -7.03
C ARG A 647 16.04 29.07 -7.28
N ARG A 648 16.20 29.91 -8.30
CA ARG A 648 17.51 30.49 -8.69
C ARG A 648 18.19 31.23 -7.54
N ALA A 649 17.38 31.96 -6.76
CA ALA A 649 17.81 32.73 -5.59
C ALA A 649 17.78 31.92 -4.27
N GLY A 650 17.40 30.63 -4.30
CA GLY A 650 17.40 29.78 -3.11
C GLY A 650 18.79 29.23 -2.76
N SER A 651 18.83 28.36 -1.74
CA SER A 651 20.07 27.71 -1.27
C SER A 651 20.81 26.97 -2.39
N LYS A 652 22.14 26.92 -2.24
CA LYS A 652 23.07 26.31 -3.18
C LYS A 652 23.37 24.86 -2.78
N ALA A 653 24.14 24.17 -3.63
CA ALA A 653 24.61 22.83 -3.32
C ALA A 653 25.42 22.83 -2.02
N ALA A 654 25.12 21.86 -1.15
CA ALA A 654 25.81 21.66 0.11
C ALA A 654 27.27 21.22 -0.13
N PRO A 655 28.22 21.67 0.70
CA PRO A 655 29.56 21.11 0.72
C PRO A 655 29.54 19.69 1.28
N PHE A 656 30.60 18.93 1.04
CA PHE A 656 30.79 17.62 1.69
C PHE A 656 30.83 17.78 3.23
N PRO A 657 30.21 16.86 3.98
CA PRO A 657 30.30 16.86 5.44
C PRO A 657 31.75 16.76 5.91
N SER A 658 32.14 17.52 6.95
CA SER A 658 33.51 17.51 7.47
C SER A 658 33.98 16.11 7.89
N GLY A 659 33.07 15.26 8.39
CA GLY A 659 33.39 13.89 8.80
C GLY A 659 33.89 12.96 7.67
N VAL A 660 33.63 13.30 6.40
CA VAL A 660 34.10 12.51 5.24
C VAL A 660 35.30 13.14 4.53
N LEU A 661 35.69 14.37 4.88
CA LEU A 661 36.85 15.02 4.29
C LEU A 661 38.15 14.44 4.85
N ARG A 662 39.16 14.31 3.99
CA ARG A 662 40.51 13.83 4.34
C ARG A 662 41.55 14.71 3.65
N GLU A 663 42.68 14.90 4.31
CA GLU A 663 43.87 15.48 3.69
C GLU A 663 44.42 14.55 2.59
N LYS A 664 45.36 15.04 1.76
CA LYS A 664 45.97 14.25 0.66
C LYS A 664 46.55 12.91 1.11
N ASN A 665 46.96 12.80 2.38
CA ASN A 665 47.50 11.58 2.98
C ASN A 665 46.41 10.62 3.54
N GLY A 666 45.13 10.93 3.34
CA GLY A 666 44.00 10.13 3.82
C GLY A 666 43.70 10.26 5.32
N LYS A 667 44.34 11.18 6.05
CA LYS A 667 44.11 11.42 7.48
C LYS A 667 43.10 12.56 7.70
N ASN A 668 42.44 12.50 8.86
CA ASN A 668 41.59 13.58 9.37
C ASN A 668 42.41 14.76 9.84
#